data_AF-A0A1I5T7M4-F1
#
_entry.id   AF-A0A1I5T7M4-F1
#
_cell.length_a   1.000
_cell.length_b   1.000
_cell.length_c   1.000
_cell.angle_alpha   90.00
_cell.angle_beta   90.00
_cell.angle_gamma   90.00
#
_symmetry.space_group_name_H-M   'P 1'
#
loop_
_entity.id
_entity.type
_entity.pdbx_description
1 polymer ?
#
loop_
_entity_poly.entity_id
_entity_poly.type
_entity_poly.pdbx_seq_one_letter_code
_entity_poly.pdbx_strand_id
1 'polypeptide(L)'
;MSQQATIPQVFEEPEFWYKIDVDYEEARELVQTEEDEEASTSQDGSQSDTEGQDEDSKGPESFEGALLEVFIRRKKRVIEDKHDSVSEFKQRVLTADDDDARRLLNEVYVEYIWIQNQEGEVFESDAENPTELDLVDDEENLVQETINDEFELLWPGQPTIGKEVDDGEIVARRYLQTKPVVVRKYEESFEVRGRQSDRKKVVTRFRSDDSVQERQPEPAEEPIVGKVENLLVEDNEEFRVVGVDFAESELPESSRLRVKNERSIYRDIHSLRNENLVSFDGISEVNKLYLKDIRYGGKFRVELTHGVDGVEFELKTNHKLDEQRSRFKQGFTAVTGIEFEKIYEYGSQDEEYLFNRILAERGTAYENYYEELSDEVQNVLEGNVDATGNALVSTEVEEFKTCSHCSEENPDSEPECVECGAEDFSESVEETVVEVNDTSVATYIQNRLDDLSPAHPKRDFSGWEVGDREMANRKIVETSFSLTDSEGRRTTSSYQEIDVVPHGNHPRPGTVNDYLLQCVYVTYGQSASADDEGYGRLPLYDIITANDLDALVGNALHNAIVGVKDRLISKASEGHEEASEYYGLVDELGPMHENKDELEEIYDPSNDSYFEKHLFYLLKRLYSQTERWGRIGEREADGVLIVPEEDPSDYYVATYDAKLSHREDGYDLGSEEEDQATRYILTEDEREAIENKTGDNGLSAHLLISQNFDEGDFSRIAGHVQENILAYTDGDAPDQKLVFMEFRAVVELYELLNEYWWALRDARIRGKFDSYVIDELNDERTEDGESFVHFDTDSVANVRENLIGRLDRYDRDQLEYYPE
;
A
#
# COMPACT_ATOMS: atom_id res chain seq x y z
N MET A 1 -14.34 -59.74 -53.44
CA MET A 1 -14.38 -58.41 -54.06
C MET A 1 -14.05 -57.44 -52.93
N SER A 2 -12.82 -56.96 -52.87
CA SER A 2 -12.41 -55.92 -51.91
C SER A 2 -13.04 -54.61 -52.34
N GLN A 3 -13.92 -54.06 -51.52
CA GLN A 3 -14.20 -52.63 -51.57
C GLN A 3 -12.87 -51.94 -51.23
N GLN A 4 -12.30 -51.18 -52.18
CA GLN A 4 -11.30 -50.18 -51.83
C GLN A 4 -12.03 -49.19 -50.92
N ALA A 5 -11.61 -49.09 -49.65
CA ALA A 5 -12.03 -47.99 -48.79
C ALA A 5 -11.69 -46.70 -49.55
N THR A 6 -12.73 -45.97 -49.91
CA THR A 6 -12.58 -44.70 -50.61
C THR A 6 -12.36 -43.68 -49.51
N ILE A 7 -11.25 -42.95 -49.58
CA ILE A 7 -10.92 -41.91 -48.60
C ILE A 7 -12.07 -40.88 -48.56
N PRO A 8 -12.51 -40.42 -47.39
CA PRO A 8 -13.53 -39.38 -47.25
C PRO A 8 -13.19 -38.11 -48.06
N GLN A 9 -14.20 -37.47 -48.67
CA GLN A 9 -14.01 -36.26 -49.49
C GLN A 9 -13.57 -35.05 -48.66
N VAL A 10 -13.86 -35.02 -47.36
CA VAL A 10 -13.44 -33.99 -46.41
C VAL A 10 -11.92 -33.77 -46.39
N PHE A 11 -11.12 -34.80 -46.70
CA PHE A 11 -9.66 -34.68 -46.81
C PHE A 11 -9.22 -33.83 -48.02
N GLU A 12 -10.09 -33.66 -49.02
CA GLU A 12 -9.83 -32.84 -50.22
C GLU A 12 -10.36 -31.40 -50.10
N GLU A 13 -10.94 -31.01 -48.95
CA GLU A 13 -11.59 -29.72 -48.72
C GLU A 13 -10.80 -28.80 -47.77
N PRO A 14 -9.92 -27.92 -48.28
CA PRO A 14 -9.12 -27.04 -47.43
C PRO A 14 -9.94 -26.15 -46.50
N GLU A 15 -11.09 -25.67 -46.97
CA GLU A 15 -11.98 -24.79 -46.19
C GLU A 15 -12.45 -25.45 -44.88
N PHE A 16 -12.73 -26.77 -44.91
CA PHE A 16 -13.12 -27.51 -43.72
C PHE A 16 -11.97 -27.58 -42.71
N TRP A 17 -10.75 -27.92 -43.14
CA TRP A 17 -9.60 -28.04 -42.26
C TRP A 17 -9.20 -26.71 -41.63
N TYR A 18 -9.23 -25.62 -42.40
CA TYR A 18 -9.01 -24.28 -41.85
C TYR A 18 -10.07 -23.90 -40.80
N LYS A 19 -11.33 -24.29 -41.02
CA LYS A 19 -12.44 -24.04 -40.07
C LYS A 19 -12.22 -24.72 -38.72
N ILE A 20 -11.58 -25.89 -38.69
CA ILE A 20 -11.29 -26.65 -37.45
C ILE A 20 -9.86 -26.43 -36.89
N ASP A 21 -9.25 -25.29 -37.23
CA ASP A 21 -7.91 -24.85 -36.78
C ASP A 21 -6.78 -25.82 -37.19
N VAL A 22 -6.79 -26.26 -38.46
CA VAL A 22 -5.72 -27.06 -39.09
C VAL A 22 -5.17 -26.31 -40.29
N ASP A 23 -3.86 -26.09 -40.32
CA ASP A 23 -3.20 -25.52 -41.49
C ASP A 23 -2.98 -26.61 -42.55
N TYR A 24 -3.76 -26.50 -43.63
CA TYR A 24 -3.73 -27.43 -44.75
C TYR A 24 -2.40 -27.37 -45.52
N GLU A 25 -1.71 -26.22 -45.54
CA GLU A 25 -0.40 -26.10 -46.18
C GLU A 25 0.73 -26.62 -45.26
N GLU A 26 0.65 -26.45 -43.93
CA GLU A 26 1.55 -27.10 -42.96
C GLU A 26 1.53 -28.63 -43.15
N ALA A 27 0.33 -29.22 -43.28
CA ALA A 27 0.18 -30.65 -43.54
C ALA A 27 0.81 -31.08 -44.89
N ARG A 28 0.84 -30.21 -45.90
CA ARG A 28 1.50 -30.51 -47.19
C ARG A 28 3.02 -30.47 -47.07
N GLU A 29 3.55 -29.51 -46.32
CA GLU A 29 5.00 -29.37 -46.10
C GLU A 29 5.56 -30.57 -45.31
N LEU A 30 4.79 -31.10 -44.35
CA LEU A 30 5.16 -32.31 -43.58
C LEU A 30 5.33 -33.57 -44.45
N VAL A 31 4.58 -33.69 -45.55
CA VAL A 31 4.74 -34.81 -46.50
C VAL A 31 5.92 -34.58 -47.45
N GLN A 32 6.16 -33.32 -47.85
CA GLN A 32 7.26 -32.96 -48.77
C GLN A 32 8.64 -33.11 -48.11
N THR A 33 8.75 -32.86 -46.81
CA THR A 33 10.02 -33.01 -46.07
C THR A 33 10.46 -34.46 -45.95
N GLU A 34 9.55 -35.43 -45.88
CA GLU A 34 9.89 -36.86 -45.88
C GLU A 34 10.31 -37.39 -47.26
N GLU A 35 9.68 -36.94 -48.35
CA GLU A 35 10.10 -37.31 -49.72
C GLU A 35 11.54 -36.83 -50.02
N ASP A 36 11.94 -35.68 -49.46
CA ASP A 36 13.29 -35.12 -49.57
C ASP A 36 14.32 -35.83 -48.64
N GLU A 37 13.90 -36.34 -47.48
CA GLU A 37 14.74 -37.14 -46.56
C GLU A 37 14.95 -38.59 -47.05
N GLU A 38 13.94 -39.21 -47.69
CA GLU A 38 14.10 -40.51 -48.37
C GLU A 38 14.98 -40.40 -49.64
N ALA A 39 15.01 -39.23 -50.30
CA ALA A 39 15.89 -38.98 -51.44
C ALA A 39 17.37 -38.72 -51.05
N SER A 40 17.64 -38.37 -49.79
CA SER A 40 18.98 -37.99 -49.30
C SER A 40 19.68 -39.05 -48.45
N THR A 41 19.02 -40.15 -48.09
CA THR A 41 19.61 -41.28 -47.33
C THR A 41 20.37 -42.32 -48.19
N SER A 42 21.08 -41.86 -49.22
CA SER A 42 22.12 -42.64 -49.91
C SER A 42 23.49 -41.95 -49.94
N GLN A 43 23.99 -41.44 -48.81
CA GLN A 43 25.44 -41.39 -48.54
C GLN A 43 25.80 -40.96 -47.11
N ASP A 44 26.71 -41.74 -46.54
CA ASP A 44 27.59 -41.51 -45.39
C ASP A 44 26.99 -41.28 -43.99
N GLY A 45 27.35 -42.21 -43.10
CA GLY A 45 27.04 -42.14 -41.68
C GLY A 45 28.04 -41.33 -40.87
N SER A 46 27.62 -40.91 -39.69
CA SER A 46 28.42 -40.89 -38.46
C SER A 46 27.50 -40.65 -37.26
N GLN A 47 27.81 -41.36 -36.19
CA GLN A 47 27.09 -41.39 -34.92
C GLN A 47 27.20 -40.05 -34.16
N SER A 48 26.11 -39.63 -33.51
CA SER A 48 26.18 -38.93 -32.24
C SER A 48 24.93 -39.24 -31.40
N ASP A 49 25.18 -39.67 -30.18
CA ASP A 49 24.20 -40.12 -29.19
C ASP A 49 23.31 -38.97 -28.69
N THR A 50 22.00 -39.20 -28.65
CA THR A 50 21.06 -38.46 -27.79
C THR A 50 19.97 -39.42 -27.33
N GLU A 51 19.97 -39.72 -26.04
CA GLU A 51 19.00 -40.59 -25.37
C GLU A 51 17.65 -39.87 -25.24
N GLY A 52 16.56 -40.58 -25.55
CA GLY A 52 15.18 -40.16 -25.32
C GLY A 52 14.33 -39.96 -26.58
N GLN A 53 14.44 -40.84 -27.60
CA GLN A 53 13.46 -40.92 -28.68
C GLN A 53 12.29 -41.82 -28.22
N ASP A 54 11.11 -41.21 -28.12
CA ASP A 54 9.84 -41.94 -28.13
C ASP A 54 9.76 -42.79 -29.40
N GLU A 55 9.51 -44.09 -29.25
CA GLU A 55 9.22 -45.02 -30.34
C GLU A 55 7.87 -44.64 -30.97
N ASP A 56 7.83 -43.65 -31.88
CA ASP A 56 6.73 -43.44 -32.84
C ASP A 56 7.04 -42.41 -33.96
N SER A 57 8.29 -41.99 -34.19
CA SER A 57 8.61 -41.02 -35.27
C SER A 57 8.90 -41.69 -36.63
N LYS A 58 7.90 -42.31 -37.23
CA LYS A 58 7.78 -42.31 -38.70
C LYS A 58 6.80 -41.20 -39.04
N GLY A 59 7.17 -40.23 -39.86
CA GLY A 59 6.24 -39.21 -40.28
C GLY A 59 5.13 -39.77 -41.17
N PRO A 60 4.21 -38.90 -41.58
CA PRO A 60 2.94 -39.33 -42.14
C PRO A 60 3.11 -39.91 -43.56
N GLU A 61 2.87 -41.22 -43.71
CA GLU A 61 2.94 -41.94 -45.01
C GLU A 61 1.94 -41.44 -46.08
N SER A 62 1.05 -40.50 -45.75
CA SER A 62 0.03 -39.92 -46.65
C SER A 62 -0.37 -38.50 -46.22
N PHE A 63 -0.86 -37.70 -47.17
CA PHE A 63 -1.34 -36.34 -46.89
C PHE A 63 -2.54 -36.31 -45.93
N GLU A 64 -3.42 -37.31 -46.02
CA GLU A 64 -4.52 -37.51 -45.07
C GLU A 64 -4.02 -37.82 -43.66
N GLY A 65 -2.94 -38.61 -43.56
CA GLY A 65 -2.23 -38.85 -42.30
C GLY A 65 -1.64 -37.58 -41.71
N ALA A 66 -1.04 -36.73 -42.56
CA ALA A 66 -0.45 -35.46 -42.13
C ALA A 66 -1.51 -34.47 -41.61
N LEU A 67 -2.66 -34.37 -42.30
CA LEU A 67 -3.79 -33.55 -41.84
C LEU A 67 -4.31 -33.99 -40.46
N LEU A 68 -4.43 -35.31 -40.25
CA LEU A 68 -4.81 -35.84 -38.94
C LEU A 68 -3.74 -35.57 -37.88
N GLU A 69 -2.46 -35.64 -38.21
CA GLU A 69 -1.39 -35.34 -37.26
C GLU A 69 -1.39 -33.89 -36.79
N VAL A 70 -1.56 -32.94 -37.71
CA VAL A 70 -1.72 -31.52 -37.37
C VAL A 70 -2.95 -31.31 -36.49
N PHE A 71 -4.08 -31.94 -36.84
CA PHE A 71 -5.31 -31.88 -36.04
C PHE A 71 -5.12 -32.42 -34.61
N ILE A 72 -4.44 -33.57 -34.48
CA ILE A 72 -4.26 -34.29 -33.21
C ILE A 72 -3.29 -33.56 -32.28
N ARG A 73 -2.27 -32.85 -32.81
CA ARG A 73 -1.19 -32.23 -32.01
C ARG A 73 -1.69 -31.40 -30.82
N ARG A 74 -2.80 -30.67 -30.98
CA ARG A 74 -3.41 -29.85 -29.91
C ARG A 74 -4.63 -30.50 -29.23
N LYS A 75 -5.17 -31.57 -29.82
CA LYS A 75 -6.45 -32.19 -29.45
C LYS A 75 -6.31 -33.60 -28.86
N LYS A 76 -5.08 -34.13 -28.79
CA LYS A 76 -4.72 -35.46 -28.27
C LYS A 76 -5.46 -35.82 -26.98
N ARG A 77 -5.53 -34.88 -26.04
CA ARG A 77 -6.16 -35.08 -24.73
C ARG A 77 -7.67 -35.35 -24.81
N VAL A 78 -8.38 -34.63 -25.69
CA VAL A 78 -9.82 -34.84 -25.93
C VAL A 78 -10.04 -36.18 -26.62
N ILE A 79 -9.16 -36.53 -27.56
CA ILE A 79 -9.22 -37.78 -28.29
C ILE A 79 -9.02 -38.98 -27.37
N GLU A 80 -8.04 -38.93 -26.47
CA GLU A 80 -7.77 -40.00 -25.51
C GLU A 80 -8.93 -40.18 -24.51
N ASP A 81 -9.64 -39.10 -24.18
CA ASP A 81 -10.81 -39.13 -23.28
C ASP A 81 -12.03 -39.79 -23.94
N LYS A 82 -12.30 -39.48 -25.22
CA LYS A 82 -13.53 -39.90 -25.92
C LYS A 82 -13.40 -41.13 -26.80
N HIS A 83 -12.20 -41.45 -27.26
CA HIS A 83 -11.95 -42.47 -28.28
C HIS A 83 -10.92 -43.51 -27.86
N ASP A 84 -10.62 -43.61 -26.56
CA ASP A 84 -9.68 -44.54 -25.91
C ASP A 84 -8.21 -44.38 -26.31
N SER A 85 -7.90 -44.16 -27.60
CA SER A 85 -6.55 -43.91 -28.09
C SER A 85 -6.50 -43.09 -29.38
N VAL A 86 -5.40 -42.37 -29.59
CA VAL A 86 -5.11 -41.61 -30.82
C VAL A 86 -5.13 -42.51 -32.06
N SER A 87 -4.57 -43.71 -31.96
CA SER A 87 -4.47 -44.66 -33.08
C SER A 87 -5.85 -45.17 -33.52
N GLU A 88 -6.73 -45.44 -32.56
CA GLU A 88 -8.10 -45.85 -32.83
C GLU A 88 -8.91 -44.73 -33.48
N PHE A 89 -8.79 -43.50 -32.98
CA PHE A 89 -9.41 -42.33 -33.61
C PHE A 89 -8.93 -42.12 -35.04
N LYS A 90 -7.61 -42.11 -35.29
CA LYS A 90 -7.04 -41.99 -36.65
C LYS A 90 -7.64 -43.04 -37.59
N GLN A 91 -7.70 -44.30 -37.15
CA GLN A 91 -8.23 -45.38 -37.97
C GLN A 91 -9.74 -45.24 -38.23
N ARG A 92 -10.52 -44.80 -37.23
CA ARG A 92 -11.96 -44.58 -37.39
C ARG A 92 -12.26 -43.47 -38.38
N VAL A 93 -11.53 -42.35 -38.34
CA VAL A 93 -11.74 -41.24 -39.29
C VAL A 93 -11.33 -41.64 -40.71
N LEU A 94 -10.21 -42.36 -40.89
CA LEU A 94 -9.74 -42.80 -42.22
C LEU A 94 -10.63 -43.84 -42.90
N THR A 95 -11.44 -44.58 -42.12
CA THR A 95 -12.28 -45.68 -42.62
C THR A 95 -13.78 -45.39 -42.59
N ALA A 96 -14.17 -44.24 -42.04
CA ALA A 96 -15.54 -43.73 -42.05
C ALA A 96 -15.99 -43.30 -43.46
N ASP A 97 -17.29 -43.10 -43.64
CA ASP A 97 -17.78 -42.32 -44.77
C ASP A 97 -17.60 -40.82 -44.51
N ASP A 98 -17.93 -39.96 -45.49
CA ASP A 98 -17.67 -38.53 -45.41
C ASP A 98 -18.41 -37.84 -44.26
N ASP A 99 -19.69 -38.19 -44.08
CA ASP A 99 -20.55 -37.60 -43.06
C ASP A 99 -20.08 -38.02 -41.65
N ASP A 100 -19.73 -39.29 -41.47
CA ASP A 100 -19.21 -39.80 -40.20
C ASP A 100 -17.80 -39.24 -39.89
N ALA A 101 -16.93 -39.08 -40.90
CA ALA A 101 -15.60 -38.48 -40.73
C ALA A 101 -15.70 -37.01 -40.30
N ARG A 102 -16.57 -36.22 -40.95
CA ARG A 102 -16.85 -34.83 -40.56
C ARG A 102 -17.39 -34.74 -39.13
N ARG A 103 -18.35 -35.60 -38.78
CA ARG A 103 -18.93 -35.63 -37.43
C ARG A 103 -17.85 -35.90 -36.38
N LEU A 104 -17.02 -36.92 -36.56
CA LEU A 104 -15.94 -37.26 -35.62
C LEU A 104 -14.92 -36.13 -35.44
N LEU A 105 -14.53 -35.45 -36.53
CA LEU A 105 -13.60 -34.32 -36.48
C LEU A 105 -14.23 -33.11 -35.78
N ASN A 106 -15.50 -32.81 -36.06
CA ASN A 106 -16.24 -31.72 -35.44
C ASN A 106 -16.52 -31.97 -33.95
N GLU A 107 -16.85 -33.21 -33.54
CA GLU A 107 -17.03 -33.61 -32.14
C GLU A 107 -15.76 -33.33 -31.32
N VAL A 108 -14.59 -33.78 -31.80
CA VAL A 108 -13.32 -33.50 -31.12
C VAL A 108 -12.97 -32.01 -31.15
N TYR A 109 -13.30 -31.30 -32.22
CA TYR A 109 -13.05 -29.87 -32.34
C TYR A 109 -13.94 -29.05 -31.37
N VAL A 110 -15.25 -29.32 -31.29
CA VAL A 110 -16.15 -28.57 -30.40
C VAL A 110 -15.77 -28.78 -28.93
N GLU A 111 -15.41 -30.00 -28.54
CA GLU A 111 -14.92 -30.28 -27.20
C GLU A 111 -13.57 -29.62 -26.93
N TYR A 112 -12.67 -29.60 -27.91
CA TYR A 112 -11.43 -28.84 -27.81
C TYR A 112 -11.70 -27.35 -27.57
N ILE A 113 -12.58 -26.71 -28.35
CA ILE A 113 -12.92 -25.30 -28.15
C ILE A 113 -13.62 -25.08 -26.79
N TRP A 114 -14.50 -26.00 -26.39
CA TRP A 114 -15.19 -25.99 -25.10
C TRP A 114 -14.23 -25.95 -23.92
N ILE A 115 -13.17 -26.77 -23.94
CA ILE A 115 -12.18 -26.79 -22.85
C ILE A 115 -11.21 -25.59 -22.91
N GLN A 116 -11.01 -24.98 -24.07
CA GLN A 116 -10.12 -23.81 -24.25
C GLN A 116 -10.76 -22.53 -23.70
N ASN A 117 -12.07 -22.42 -23.82
CA ASN A 117 -12.84 -21.29 -23.31
C ASN A 117 -13.06 -21.40 -21.79
N GLN A 118 -13.18 -20.23 -21.15
CA GLN A 118 -13.62 -20.14 -19.76
C GLN A 118 -15.07 -20.60 -19.63
N GLU A 119 -15.45 -20.97 -18.40
CA GLU A 119 -16.87 -21.16 -18.05
C GLU A 119 -17.66 -19.92 -18.47
N GLY A 120 -18.85 -20.16 -19.00
CA GLY A 120 -19.68 -19.14 -19.64
C GLY A 120 -21.00 -18.98 -18.92
N GLU A 121 -21.87 -18.15 -19.49
CA GLU A 121 -23.19 -17.86 -18.94
C GLU A 121 -24.10 -19.09 -19.10
N VAL A 122 -24.83 -19.42 -18.03
CA VAL A 122 -25.78 -20.54 -17.98
C VAL A 122 -27.20 -20.00 -18.04
N PHE A 123 -28.03 -20.63 -18.85
CA PHE A 123 -29.42 -20.26 -19.06
C PHE A 123 -30.35 -21.44 -18.80
N GLU A 124 -31.49 -21.15 -18.19
CA GLU A 124 -32.61 -22.08 -18.01
C GLU A 124 -33.71 -21.76 -19.03
N SER A 125 -34.36 -22.81 -19.55
CA SER A 125 -35.43 -22.64 -20.53
C SER A 125 -36.53 -23.69 -20.33
N ASP A 126 -37.78 -23.24 -20.39
CA ASP A 126 -38.97 -24.09 -20.33
C ASP A 126 -39.27 -24.83 -21.65
N ALA A 127 -38.45 -24.61 -22.70
CA ALA A 127 -38.66 -25.18 -24.03
C ALA A 127 -38.06 -26.60 -24.15
N GLU A 128 -38.80 -27.54 -24.77
CA GLU A 128 -38.30 -28.91 -25.08
C GLU A 128 -37.05 -28.92 -25.99
N ASN A 129 -36.70 -27.78 -26.60
CA ASN A 129 -35.51 -27.62 -27.43
C ASN A 129 -34.98 -26.16 -27.35
N PRO A 130 -34.12 -25.83 -26.37
CA PRO A 130 -33.80 -24.44 -25.99
C PRO A 130 -33.03 -23.61 -27.02
N THR A 131 -32.66 -24.20 -28.16
CA THR A 131 -31.75 -23.64 -29.18
C THR A 131 -32.37 -23.52 -30.57
N GLU A 132 -33.65 -23.87 -30.72
CA GLU A 132 -34.47 -23.52 -31.91
C GLU A 132 -34.95 -22.05 -31.88
N LEU A 133 -34.25 -21.18 -31.16
CA LEU A 133 -34.41 -19.75 -31.36
C LEU A 133 -33.81 -19.43 -32.73
N ASP A 134 -34.57 -18.76 -33.60
CA ASP A 134 -34.11 -18.24 -34.90
C ASP A 134 -32.95 -17.25 -34.64
N LEU A 135 -31.74 -17.75 -34.38
CA LEU A 135 -30.50 -16.98 -34.20
C LEU A 135 -29.95 -16.52 -35.56
N VAL A 136 -30.61 -16.90 -36.65
CA VAL A 136 -30.30 -16.51 -38.02
C VAL A 136 -30.85 -15.11 -38.27
N ASP A 137 -30.01 -14.09 -38.12
CA ASP A 137 -30.32 -12.73 -38.53
C ASP A 137 -29.68 -12.40 -39.89
N ASP A 138 -30.47 -11.84 -40.80
CA ASP A 138 -30.03 -11.37 -42.12
C ASP A 138 -29.00 -10.22 -41.99
N GLU A 139 -28.90 -9.57 -40.82
CA GLU A 139 -28.00 -8.43 -40.58
C GLU A 139 -26.67 -8.79 -39.84
N GLU A 140 -26.61 -9.89 -39.06
CA GLU A 140 -25.45 -10.22 -38.21
C GLU A 140 -24.61 -11.45 -38.65
N ASN A 141 -25.08 -12.20 -39.64
CA ASN A 141 -24.38 -13.35 -40.26
C ASN A 141 -23.88 -14.44 -39.27
N LEU A 142 -24.54 -14.73 -38.15
CA LEU A 142 -24.19 -15.92 -37.34
C LEU A 142 -24.75 -17.20 -38.01
N VAL A 143 -23.89 -18.20 -38.23
CA VAL A 143 -24.29 -19.49 -38.82
C VAL A 143 -24.29 -20.57 -37.75
N GLN A 144 -25.46 -21.13 -37.44
CA GLN A 144 -25.61 -22.24 -36.49
C GLN A 144 -25.32 -23.59 -37.16
N GLU A 145 -24.53 -24.43 -36.49
CA GLU A 145 -24.21 -25.80 -36.91
C GLU A 145 -24.38 -26.75 -35.72
N THR A 146 -25.37 -27.64 -35.80
CA THR A 146 -25.60 -28.69 -34.80
C THR A 146 -24.58 -29.80 -34.98
N ILE A 147 -23.82 -30.11 -33.92
CA ILE A 147 -22.75 -31.12 -33.96
C ILE A 147 -23.27 -32.48 -33.48
N ASN A 148 -23.98 -32.48 -32.36
CA ASN A 148 -24.67 -33.64 -31.80
C ASN A 148 -25.82 -33.18 -30.88
N ASP A 149 -26.46 -34.09 -30.15
CA ASP A 149 -27.57 -33.77 -29.23
C ASP A 149 -27.14 -32.85 -28.07
N GLU A 150 -25.82 -32.77 -27.79
CA GLU A 150 -25.24 -32.05 -26.67
C GLU A 150 -24.63 -30.69 -27.07
N PHE A 151 -24.10 -30.55 -28.29
CA PHE A 151 -23.32 -29.39 -28.70
C PHE A 151 -23.82 -28.73 -30.00
N GLU A 152 -23.80 -27.40 -29.98
CA GLU A 152 -23.97 -26.54 -31.14
C GLU A 152 -22.81 -25.54 -31.28
N LEU A 153 -22.45 -25.25 -32.53
CA LEU A 153 -21.46 -24.24 -32.89
C LEU A 153 -22.13 -23.05 -33.59
N LEU A 154 -21.87 -21.84 -33.09
CA LEU A 154 -22.30 -20.59 -33.70
C LEU A 154 -21.08 -19.90 -34.33
N TRP A 155 -21.05 -19.86 -35.66
CA TRP A 155 -19.95 -19.29 -36.42
C TRP A 155 -20.18 -17.81 -36.71
N PRO A 156 -19.24 -16.90 -36.39
CA PRO A 156 -19.33 -15.50 -36.78
C PRO A 156 -19.17 -15.37 -38.30
N GLY A 157 -20.06 -14.62 -38.95
CA GLY A 157 -20.12 -14.51 -40.41
C GLY A 157 -19.01 -13.70 -41.07
N GLN A 158 -18.16 -13.04 -40.28
CA GLN A 158 -16.92 -12.44 -40.77
C GLN A 158 -15.73 -13.22 -40.21
N PRO A 159 -15.02 -13.99 -41.04
CA PRO A 159 -13.85 -14.72 -40.58
C PRO A 159 -12.70 -13.74 -40.25
N THR A 160 -12.05 -13.92 -39.11
CA THR A 160 -10.95 -13.07 -38.68
C THR A 160 -9.61 -13.57 -39.21
N ILE A 161 -8.80 -12.67 -39.80
CA ILE A 161 -7.45 -13.01 -40.27
C ILE A 161 -6.46 -12.93 -39.08
N GLY A 162 -5.83 -14.06 -38.73
CA GLY A 162 -4.73 -14.11 -37.77
C GLY A 162 -3.50 -13.33 -38.26
N LYS A 163 -2.80 -12.65 -37.33
CA LYS A 163 -1.52 -11.98 -37.58
C LYS A 163 -0.43 -12.73 -36.81
N GLU A 164 0.64 -13.11 -37.50
CA GLU A 164 1.83 -13.65 -36.86
C GLU A 164 2.80 -12.51 -36.57
N VAL A 165 3.24 -12.39 -35.31
CA VAL A 165 4.17 -11.35 -34.84
C VAL A 165 5.43 -12.05 -34.33
N ASP A 166 6.58 -11.70 -34.90
CA ASP A 166 7.90 -12.09 -34.42
C ASP A 166 8.67 -10.82 -34.10
N ASP A 167 9.27 -10.73 -32.92
CA ASP A 167 10.01 -9.56 -32.42
C ASP A 167 9.27 -8.20 -32.57
N GLY A 168 7.94 -8.20 -32.44
CA GLY A 168 7.12 -6.99 -32.52
C GLY A 168 6.78 -6.51 -33.93
N GLU A 169 7.24 -7.21 -34.98
CA GLU A 169 6.86 -6.95 -36.37
C GLU A 169 5.94 -8.05 -36.93
N ILE A 170 4.95 -7.65 -37.74
CA ILE A 170 4.00 -8.58 -38.37
C ILE A 170 4.70 -9.25 -39.56
N VAL A 171 5.08 -10.52 -39.42
CA VAL A 171 5.90 -11.24 -40.42
C VAL A 171 5.04 -11.97 -41.47
N ALA A 172 3.80 -12.33 -41.14
CA ALA A 172 2.87 -12.96 -42.10
C ALA A 172 1.38 -12.64 -41.81
N ARG A 173 0.57 -12.62 -42.90
CA ARG A 173 -0.90 -12.63 -42.87
C ARG A 173 -1.40 -13.95 -43.45
N ARG A 174 -1.47 -14.97 -42.63
CA ARG A 174 -2.08 -16.27 -42.89
C ARG A 174 -2.81 -16.53 -41.57
N TYR A 175 -4.14 -16.49 -41.47
CA TYR A 175 -5.09 -17.59 -41.72
C TYR A 175 -6.49 -17.06 -41.37
N LEU A 176 -7.56 -17.61 -41.96
CA LEU A 176 -8.93 -17.38 -41.49
C LEU A 176 -9.14 -18.20 -40.21
N GLN A 177 -8.96 -17.60 -39.03
CA GLN A 177 -9.40 -18.22 -37.79
C GLN A 177 -10.85 -17.80 -37.55
N THR A 178 -11.74 -18.78 -37.52
CA THR A 178 -13.09 -18.58 -37.00
C THR A 178 -13.07 -19.03 -35.54
N LYS A 179 -13.49 -18.13 -34.64
CA LYS A 179 -13.61 -18.40 -33.20
C LYS A 179 -15.09 -18.60 -32.90
N PRO A 180 -15.63 -19.82 -33.00
CA PRO A 180 -17.05 -20.05 -32.79
C PRO A 180 -17.42 -19.86 -31.31
N VAL A 181 -18.69 -19.52 -31.09
CA VAL A 181 -19.32 -19.64 -29.77
C VAL A 181 -19.91 -21.05 -29.70
N VAL A 182 -19.63 -21.77 -28.61
CA VAL A 182 -20.09 -23.12 -28.34
C VAL A 182 -21.28 -23.04 -27.38
N VAL A 183 -22.38 -23.69 -27.74
CA VAL A 183 -23.52 -23.89 -26.83
C VAL A 183 -23.57 -25.36 -26.47
N ARG A 184 -23.59 -25.68 -25.18
CA ARG A 184 -23.78 -27.04 -24.68
C ARG A 184 -25.13 -27.17 -23.99
N LYS A 185 -25.91 -28.16 -24.40
CA LYS A 185 -27.26 -28.44 -23.90
C LYS A 185 -27.21 -29.45 -22.76
N TYR A 186 -28.05 -29.20 -21.77
CA TYR A 186 -28.38 -30.08 -20.65
C TYR A 186 -29.91 -30.31 -20.65
N GLU A 187 -30.41 -31.15 -19.74
CA GLU A 187 -31.83 -31.56 -19.74
C GLU A 187 -32.81 -30.38 -19.62
N GLU A 188 -32.49 -29.36 -18.81
CA GLU A 188 -33.35 -28.17 -18.56
C GLU A 188 -32.57 -26.84 -18.68
N SER A 189 -31.31 -26.88 -19.13
CA SER A 189 -30.44 -25.70 -19.20
C SER A 189 -29.43 -25.79 -20.34
N PHE A 190 -28.75 -24.69 -20.64
CA PHE A 190 -27.62 -24.69 -21.56
C PHE A 190 -26.55 -23.68 -21.13
N GLU A 191 -25.30 -23.94 -21.49
CA GLU A 191 -24.16 -23.06 -21.18
C GLU A 191 -23.51 -22.56 -22.49
N VAL A 192 -23.20 -21.26 -22.52
CA VAL A 192 -22.66 -20.57 -23.70
C VAL A 192 -21.21 -20.17 -23.47
N ARG A 193 -20.26 -20.80 -24.18
CA ARG A 193 -18.82 -20.49 -24.08
C ARG A 193 -18.26 -19.92 -25.37
N GLY A 194 -17.39 -18.92 -25.26
CA GLY A 194 -16.74 -18.34 -26.43
C GLY A 194 -15.81 -17.18 -26.08
N ARG A 195 -15.19 -16.59 -27.10
CA ARG A 195 -14.45 -15.34 -26.95
C ARG A 195 -15.41 -14.24 -26.47
N GLN A 196 -15.02 -13.46 -25.46
CA GLN A 196 -15.87 -12.44 -24.83
C GLN A 196 -16.64 -11.54 -25.82
N SER A 197 -15.99 -11.06 -26.89
CA SER A 197 -16.63 -10.20 -27.90
C SER A 197 -17.74 -10.89 -28.71
N ASP A 198 -17.56 -12.17 -29.02
CA ASP A 198 -18.48 -12.96 -29.83
C ASP A 198 -19.58 -13.57 -28.94
N ARG A 199 -19.21 -14.00 -27.74
CA ARG A 199 -20.10 -14.47 -26.68
C ARG A 199 -21.09 -13.39 -26.24
N LYS A 200 -20.62 -12.15 -26.01
CA LYS A 200 -21.47 -11.04 -25.56
C LYS A 200 -22.66 -10.81 -26.51
N LYS A 201 -22.45 -10.94 -27.83
CA LYS A 201 -23.54 -10.81 -28.82
C LYS A 201 -24.61 -11.88 -28.66
N VAL A 202 -24.16 -13.14 -28.50
CA VAL A 202 -25.05 -14.30 -28.31
C VAL A 202 -25.81 -14.19 -26.98
N VAL A 203 -25.10 -13.87 -25.90
CA VAL A 203 -25.66 -13.71 -24.55
C VAL A 203 -26.67 -12.57 -24.47
N THR A 204 -26.38 -11.41 -25.06
CA THR A 204 -27.32 -10.28 -25.13
C THR A 204 -28.64 -10.68 -25.81
N ARG A 205 -28.57 -11.50 -26.86
CA ARG A 205 -29.77 -12.01 -27.55
C ARG A 205 -30.58 -12.94 -26.66
N PHE A 206 -29.93 -13.86 -25.94
CA PHE A 206 -30.63 -14.71 -24.98
C PHE A 206 -31.28 -13.93 -23.83
N ARG A 207 -30.62 -12.88 -23.33
CA ARG A 207 -31.19 -11.98 -22.31
C ARG A 207 -32.39 -11.19 -22.80
N SER A 208 -32.52 -10.98 -24.11
CA SER A 208 -33.67 -10.29 -24.71
C SER A 208 -34.86 -11.20 -24.98
N ASP A 209 -34.71 -12.51 -24.77
CA ASP A 209 -35.76 -13.49 -25.00
C ASP A 209 -36.47 -13.83 -23.68
N ASP A 210 -37.77 -13.55 -23.61
CA ASP A 210 -38.59 -13.80 -22.41
C ASP A 210 -38.73 -15.30 -22.06
N SER A 211 -38.37 -16.21 -22.98
CA SER A 211 -38.46 -17.67 -22.79
C SER A 211 -37.20 -18.32 -22.21
N VAL A 212 -36.18 -17.52 -21.95
CA VAL A 212 -34.89 -17.95 -21.42
C VAL A 212 -34.52 -17.06 -20.24
N GLN A 213 -34.09 -17.65 -19.13
CA GLN A 213 -33.62 -16.90 -17.96
C GLN A 213 -32.16 -17.23 -17.69
N GLU A 214 -31.33 -16.20 -17.54
CA GLU A 214 -29.95 -16.37 -17.09
C GLU A 214 -29.96 -16.81 -15.62
N ARG A 215 -29.29 -17.91 -15.33
CA ARG A 215 -29.17 -18.43 -13.97
C ARG A 215 -28.29 -17.49 -13.16
N GLN A 216 -28.90 -16.79 -12.21
CA GLN A 216 -28.17 -15.95 -11.25
C GLN A 216 -27.58 -16.83 -10.13
N PRO A 217 -26.42 -16.47 -9.58
CA PRO A 217 -25.86 -17.17 -8.43
C PRO A 217 -26.80 -17.07 -7.20
N GLU A 218 -26.79 -18.09 -6.36
CA GLU A 218 -27.59 -18.07 -5.12
C GLU A 218 -26.87 -17.26 -4.03
N PRO A 219 -27.55 -16.36 -3.29
CA PRO A 219 -26.95 -15.65 -2.18
C PRO A 219 -26.66 -16.61 -1.01
N ALA A 220 -25.57 -16.34 -0.30
CA ALA A 220 -25.12 -17.13 0.84
C ALA A 220 -24.73 -16.22 2.01
N GLU A 221 -25.55 -16.26 3.07
CA GLU A 221 -25.34 -15.52 4.32
C GLU A 221 -24.20 -16.10 5.20
N GLU A 222 -23.56 -17.19 4.78
CA GLU A 222 -22.52 -17.86 5.60
C GLU A 222 -21.18 -17.11 5.59
N PRO A 223 -20.46 -17.06 6.74
CA PRO A 223 -19.15 -16.45 6.81
C PRO A 223 -18.12 -17.10 5.88
N ILE A 224 -17.49 -16.28 5.04
CA ILE A 224 -16.48 -16.63 4.04
C ILE A 224 -15.07 -16.19 4.45
N VAL A 225 -14.91 -15.10 5.22
CA VAL A 225 -13.60 -14.59 5.68
C VAL A 225 -12.79 -15.70 6.35
N GLY A 226 -13.34 -16.32 7.40
CA GLY A 226 -12.67 -17.41 8.10
C GLY A 226 -12.41 -18.65 7.22
N LYS A 227 -13.22 -18.91 6.19
CA LYS A 227 -12.99 -20.01 5.25
C LYS A 227 -11.77 -19.74 4.36
N VAL A 228 -11.58 -18.49 3.93
CA VAL A 228 -10.42 -18.07 3.12
C VAL A 228 -9.15 -17.90 3.97
N GLU A 229 -9.27 -17.39 5.20
CA GLU A 229 -8.13 -17.32 6.12
C GLU A 229 -7.56 -18.72 6.39
N ASN A 230 -8.42 -19.69 6.74
CA ASN A 230 -8.01 -21.08 6.95
C ASN A 230 -7.33 -21.68 5.71
N LEU A 231 -7.83 -21.34 4.51
CA LEU A 231 -7.23 -21.77 3.25
C LEU A 231 -5.81 -21.23 3.05
N LEU A 232 -5.52 -20.02 3.54
CA LEU A 232 -4.25 -19.30 3.35
C LEU A 232 -3.24 -19.47 4.47
N VAL A 233 -3.62 -20.12 5.57
CA VAL A 233 -2.75 -20.33 6.74
C VAL A 233 -2.53 -21.82 7.05
N GLU A 234 -3.44 -22.72 6.67
CA GLU A 234 -3.33 -24.15 6.96
C GLU A 234 -2.92 -25.00 5.74
N ASP A 235 -2.03 -25.98 5.99
CA ASP A 235 -1.70 -27.03 5.03
C ASP A 235 -2.91 -27.96 4.86
N ASN A 236 -3.25 -28.27 3.61
CA ASN A 236 -4.41 -29.11 3.29
C ASN A 236 -3.97 -30.40 2.56
N GLU A 237 -4.65 -31.52 2.85
CA GLU A 237 -4.34 -32.83 2.26
C GLU A 237 -4.77 -32.98 0.79
N GLU A 238 -5.71 -32.16 0.31
CA GLU A 238 -6.26 -32.21 -1.05
C GLU A 238 -5.54 -31.26 -2.01
N PHE A 239 -5.23 -30.04 -1.58
CA PHE A 239 -4.61 -28.99 -2.40
C PHE A 239 -3.65 -28.11 -1.60
N ARG A 240 -2.69 -27.48 -2.29
CA ARG A 240 -1.78 -26.48 -1.70
C ARG A 240 -1.94 -25.13 -2.38
N VAL A 241 -1.96 -24.07 -1.58
CA VAL A 241 -1.87 -22.71 -2.11
C VAL A 241 -0.42 -22.42 -2.49
N VAL A 242 -0.19 -22.19 -3.77
CA VAL A 242 1.13 -21.88 -4.37
C VAL A 242 1.22 -20.42 -4.81
N GLY A 243 0.16 -19.65 -4.62
CA GLY A 243 0.15 -18.23 -4.88
C GLY A 243 -1.16 -17.58 -4.49
N VAL A 244 -1.11 -16.28 -4.23
CA VAL A 244 -2.25 -15.40 -4.02
C VAL A 244 -1.98 -14.05 -4.68
N ASP A 245 -3.03 -13.37 -5.08
CA ASP A 245 -3.02 -12.08 -5.74
C ASP A 245 -3.98 -11.18 -4.98
N PHE A 246 -3.44 -10.17 -4.31
CA PHE A 246 -4.20 -9.20 -3.54
C PHE A 246 -4.52 -7.98 -4.41
N ALA A 247 -5.78 -7.56 -4.44
CA ALA A 247 -6.24 -6.38 -5.16
C ALA A 247 -5.68 -5.09 -4.55
N GLU A 248 -5.66 -5.03 -3.21
CA GLU A 248 -5.16 -3.94 -2.39
C GLU A 248 -4.18 -4.55 -1.35
N SER A 249 -3.20 -3.78 -0.88
CA SER A 249 -2.28 -4.19 0.20
C SER A 249 -1.80 -2.96 0.97
N GLU A 250 -1.08 -3.15 2.07
CA GLU A 250 -0.55 -2.03 2.88
C GLU A 250 0.69 -1.34 2.29
N LEU A 251 0.96 -1.61 1.01
CA LEU A 251 1.93 -0.85 0.25
C LEU A 251 1.33 0.53 -0.12
N PRO A 252 2.17 1.55 -0.35
CA PRO A 252 1.71 2.88 -0.77
C PRO A 252 0.69 2.82 -1.92
N GLU A 253 -0.31 3.70 -1.85
CA GLU A 253 -1.42 3.79 -2.81
C GLU A 253 -2.29 2.52 -2.90
N SER A 254 -2.36 1.73 -1.81
CA SER A 254 -3.07 0.45 -1.75
C SER A 254 -2.67 -0.48 -2.90
N SER A 255 -1.38 -0.49 -3.24
CA SER A 255 -0.87 -1.17 -4.43
C SER A 255 -1.20 -2.66 -4.44
N ARG A 256 -1.50 -3.20 -5.62
CA ARG A 256 -1.73 -4.63 -5.83
C ARG A 256 -0.49 -5.46 -5.48
N LEU A 257 -0.63 -6.47 -4.62
CA LEU A 257 0.46 -7.38 -4.24
C LEU A 257 0.23 -8.80 -4.75
N ARG A 258 1.23 -9.39 -5.42
CA ARG A 258 1.15 -10.78 -5.90
C ARG A 258 2.25 -11.64 -5.32
N VAL A 259 1.87 -12.67 -4.57
CA VAL A 259 2.77 -13.64 -3.95
C VAL A 259 2.65 -14.97 -4.67
N LYS A 260 3.77 -15.52 -5.15
CA LYS A 260 3.80 -16.82 -5.85
C LYS A 260 5.07 -17.60 -5.52
N ASN A 261 4.91 -18.90 -5.31
CA ASN A 261 6.01 -19.81 -5.03
C ASN A 261 5.75 -21.16 -5.72
N GLU A 262 6.81 -21.92 -6.04
CA GLU A 262 6.64 -23.30 -6.52
C GLU A 262 6.22 -24.26 -5.39
N ARG A 263 6.56 -23.87 -4.15
CA ARG A 263 6.12 -24.51 -2.90
C ARG A 263 4.90 -23.79 -2.34
N SER A 264 4.42 -24.24 -1.19
CA SER A 264 3.32 -23.53 -0.51
C SER A 264 3.77 -22.15 -0.04
N ILE A 265 2.86 -21.17 -0.12
CA ILE A 265 3.11 -19.78 0.27
C ILE A 265 2.78 -19.49 1.74
N TYR A 266 2.32 -20.47 2.52
CA TYR A 266 1.81 -20.26 3.89
C TYR A 266 2.78 -19.50 4.79
N ARG A 267 4.08 -19.81 4.70
CA ARG A 267 5.11 -19.09 5.46
C ARG A 267 5.30 -17.66 4.95
N ASP A 268 5.29 -17.47 3.63
CA ASP A 268 5.45 -16.16 3.00
C ASP A 268 4.29 -15.25 3.42
N ILE A 269 3.06 -15.79 3.40
CA ILE A 269 1.85 -15.12 3.86
C ILE A 269 1.87 -14.82 5.35
N HIS A 270 2.28 -15.78 6.18
CA HIS A 270 2.40 -15.53 7.61
C HIS A 270 3.42 -14.43 7.93
N SER A 271 4.54 -14.37 7.20
CA SER A 271 5.49 -13.27 7.31
C SER A 271 4.87 -11.94 6.87
N LEU A 272 4.21 -11.88 5.72
CA LEU A 272 3.56 -10.65 5.25
C LEU A 272 2.48 -10.16 6.22
N ARG A 273 1.70 -11.07 6.82
CA ARG A 273 0.72 -10.72 7.85
C ARG A 273 1.38 -10.16 9.11
N ASN A 274 2.49 -10.76 9.56
CA ASN A 274 3.20 -10.28 10.76
C ASN A 274 3.83 -8.90 10.58
N GLU A 275 4.19 -8.55 9.35
CA GLU A 275 4.68 -7.23 8.96
C GLU A 275 3.54 -6.27 8.57
N ASN A 276 2.28 -6.65 8.84
CA ASN A 276 1.07 -5.88 8.46
C ASN A 276 1.06 -5.46 6.98
N LEU A 277 1.57 -6.29 6.05
CA LEU A 277 1.59 -5.96 4.62
C LEU A 277 0.34 -6.45 3.87
N VAL A 278 -0.38 -7.41 4.46
CA VAL A 278 -1.64 -7.97 3.93
C VAL A 278 -2.57 -8.26 5.10
N SER A 279 -3.85 -7.92 4.96
CA SER A 279 -4.89 -8.32 5.92
C SER A 279 -5.69 -9.53 5.41
N PHE A 280 -6.25 -10.26 6.36
CA PHE A 280 -7.28 -11.28 6.09
C PHE A 280 -8.56 -11.00 6.85
N ASP A 281 -8.66 -9.82 7.47
CA ASP A 281 -9.85 -9.44 8.24
C ASP A 281 -11.04 -9.27 7.27
N GLY A 282 -10.78 -8.89 6.01
CA GLY A 282 -11.72 -8.95 4.89
C GLY A 282 -11.27 -9.87 3.75
N ILE A 283 -12.21 -10.63 3.16
CA ILE A 283 -11.96 -11.43 1.93
C ILE A 283 -11.70 -10.56 0.69
N SER A 284 -12.10 -9.29 0.76
CA SER A 284 -12.12 -8.32 -0.34
C SER A 284 -10.76 -8.01 -0.95
N GLU A 285 -9.69 -8.23 -0.18
CA GLU A 285 -8.33 -7.97 -0.64
C GLU A 285 -7.84 -9.10 -1.53
N VAL A 286 -8.41 -10.30 -1.46
CA VAL A 286 -7.94 -11.46 -2.22
C VAL A 286 -8.63 -11.53 -3.58
N ASN A 287 -7.90 -11.21 -4.65
CA ASN A 287 -8.42 -11.27 -6.01
C ASN A 287 -8.26 -12.67 -6.64
N LYS A 288 -7.12 -13.34 -6.44
CA LYS A 288 -6.86 -14.66 -7.07
C LYS A 288 -6.10 -15.61 -6.16
N LEU A 289 -6.48 -16.87 -6.22
CA LEU A 289 -5.81 -18.00 -5.57
C LEU A 289 -5.22 -18.93 -6.62
N TYR A 290 -3.96 -19.32 -6.44
CA TYR A 290 -3.28 -20.32 -7.27
C TYR A 290 -3.10 -21.59 -6.45
N LEU A 291 -3.75 -22.66 -6.89
CA LEU A 291 -3.87 -23.91 -6.15
C LEU A 291 -3.23 -25.06 -6.93
N LYS A 292 -2.61 -26.00 -6.22
CA LYS A 292 -2.08 -27.25 -6.79
C LYS A 292 -2.76 -28.44 -6.14
N ASP A 293 -3.47 -29.23 -6.93
CA ASP A 293 -4.08 -30.50 -6.50
C ASP A 293 -2.98 -31.51 -6.16
N ILE A 294 -3.00 -32.03 -4.93
CA ILE A 294 -1.99 -32.96 -4.40
C ILE A 294 -2.31 -34.39 -4.85
N ARG A 295 -3.59 -34.77 -4.89
CA ARG A 295 -4.02 -36.16 -5.11
C ARG A 295 -3.90 -36.58 -6.56
N TYR A 296 -4.36 -35.73 -7.47
CA TYR A 296 -4.43 -36.06 -8.89
C TYR A 296 -3.46 -35.24 -9.74
N GLY A 297 -2.82 -34.23 -9.13
CA GLY A 297 -1.92 -33.34 -9.82
C GLY A 297 -2.66 -32.32 -10.70
N GLY A 298 -2.05 -31.16 -10.86
CA GLY A 298 -2.56 -30.09 -11.70
C GLY A 298 -2.60 -28.76 -10.97
N LYS A 299 -2.38 -27.68 -11.73
CA LYS A 299 -2.54 -26.31 -11.24
C LYS A 299 -3.93 -25.80 -11.62
N PHE A 300 -4.57 -25.14 -10.67
CA PHE A 300 -5.88 -24.50 -10.77
C PHE A 300 -5.76 -23.05 -10.31
N ARG A 301 -6.61 -22.19 -10.86
CA ARG A 301 -6.71 -20.78 -10.47
C ARG A 301 -8.16 -20.49 -10.12
N VAL A 302 -8.38 -20.00 -8.92
CA VAL A 302 -9.68 -19.49 -8.48
C VAL A 302 -9.58 -17.97 -8.45
N GLU A 303 -10.51 -17.31 -9.11
CA GLU A 303 -10.63 -15.86 -9.16
C GLU A 303 -11.82 -15.49 -8.27
N LEU A 304 -11.65 -14.45 -7.45
CA LEU A 304 -12.67 -13.93 -6.59
C LEU A 304 -13.18 -12.66 -7.27
N THR A 305 -14.44 -12.70 -7.70
CA THR A 305 -15.10 -11.57 -8.33
C THR A 305 -15.87 -10.83 -7.24
N HIS A 306 -15.38 -9.64 -6.91
CA HIS A 306 -16.00 -8.76 -5.91
C HIS A 306 -17.10 -7.96 -6.61
N GLY A 307 -18.35 -8.28 -6.32
CA GLY A 307 -19.53 -7.58 -6.79
C GLY A 307 -20.08 -6.61 -5.76
N VAL A 308 -21.14 -5.91 -6.17
CA VAL A 308 -21.93 -4.99 -5.35
C VAL A 308 -22.55 -5.71 -4.15
N ASP A 309 -23.01 -6.95 -4.33
CA ASP A 309 -23.75 -7.74 -3.33
C ASP A 309 -22.88 -8.76 -2.56
N GLY A 310 -21.59 -8.93 -2.90
CA GLY A 310 -20.78 -9.97 -2.29
C GLY A 310 -19.58 -10.44 -3.11
N VAL A 311 -19.04 -11.60 -2.74
CA VAL A 311 -17.90 -12.25 -3.41
C VAL A 311 -18.33 -13.56 -4.07
N GLU A 312 -18.04 -13.69 -5.37
CA GLU A 312 -18.21 -14.93 -6.13
C GLU A 312 -16.85 -15.60 -6.37
N PHE A 313 -16.81 -16.93 -6.31
CA PHE A 313 -15.61 -17.71 -6.62
C PHE A 313 -15.73 -18.34 -8.00
N GLU A 314 -14.84 -17.97 -8.90
CA GLU A 314 -14.80 -18.49 -10.27
C GLU A 314 -13.59 -19.38 -10.51
N LEU A 315 -13.81 -20.57 -11.04
CA LEU A 315 -12.74 -21.50 -11.36
C LEU A 315 -12.19 -21.28 -12.78
N LYS A 316 -11.04 -20.62 -12.91
CA LYS A 316 -10.38 -20.41 -14.21
C LYS A 316 -9.64 -21.69 -14.66
N THR A 317 -10.24 -22.42 -15.60
CA THR A 317 -9.85 -23.79 -16.00
C THR A 317 -9.61 -24.01 -17.50
N ASN A 318 -9.06 -23.01 -18.20
CA ASN A 318 -8.68 -23.18 -19.60
C ASN A 318 -7.82 -24.45 -19.77
N HIS A 319 -8.12 -25.22 -20.82
CA HIS A 319 -7.49 -26.49 -21.19
C HIS A 319 -7.71 -27.67 -20.21
N LYS A 320 -8.66 -27.58 -19.28
CA LYS A 320 -9.04 -28.69 -18.39
C LYS A 320 -10.34 -29.35 -18.85
N LEU A 321 -10.37 -30.68 -18.80
CA LEU A 321 -11.57 -31.50 -19.05
C LEU A 321 -12.61 -31.28 -17.94
N ASP A 322 -13.90 -31.41 -18.26
CA ASP A 322 -14.99 -31.16 -17.30
C ASP A 322 -14.96 -32.11 -16.11
N GLU A 323 -14.53 -33.36 -16.28
CA GLU A 323 -14.34 -34.29 -15.15
C GLU A 323 -13.31 -33.74 -14.17
N GLN A 324 -12.22 -33.14 -14.66
CA GLN A 324 -11.20 -32.55 -13.80
C GLN A 324 -11.69 -31.28 -13.09
N ARG A 325 -12.48 -30.47 -13.79
CA ARG A 325 -13.09 -29.26 -13.22
C ARG A 325 -14.07 -29.65 -12.10
N SER A 326 -15.00 -30.56 -12.39
CA SER A 326 -16.01 -31.04 -11.46
C SER A 326 -15.39 -31.70 -10.24
N ARG A 327 -14.38 -32.55 -10.43
CA ARG A 327 -13.64 -33.18 -9.34
C ARG A 327 -12.91 -32.15 -8.47
N PHE A 328 -12.28 -31.15 -9.08
CA PHE A 328 -11.63 -30.08 -8.32
C PHE A 328 -12.66 -29.26 -7.55
N LYS A 329 -13.77 -28.84 -8.16
CA LYS A 329 -14.85 -28.09 -7.49
C LYS A 329 -15.37 -28.86 -6.29
N GLN A 330 -15.74 -30.14 -6.47
CA GLN A 330 -16.21 -31.00 -5.38
C GLN A 330 -15.18 -31.15 -4.25
N GLY A 331 -13.91 -31.37 -4.59
CA GLY A 331 -12.83 -31.49 -3.60
C GLY A 331 -12.56 -30.17 -2.88
N PHE A 332 -12.58 -29.04 -3.59
CA PHE A 332 -12.42 -27.71 -3.03
C PHE A 332 -13.55 -27.42 -2.04
N THR A 333 -14.81 -27.53 -2.49
CA THR A 333 -15.99 -27.33 -1.66
C THR A 333 -16.03 -28.25 -0.45
N ALA A 334 -15.66 -29.53 -0.60
CA ALA A 334 -15.67 -30.47 0.52
C ALA A 334 -14.69 -30.09 1.64
N VAL A 335 -13.59 -29.39 1.34
CA VAL A 335 -12.63 -28.98 2.36
C VAL A 335 -12.82 -27.55 2.82
N THR A 336 -13.08 -26.61 1.92
CA THR A 336 -13.22 -25.19 2.27
C THR A 336 -14.65 -24.82 2.69
N GLY A 337 -15.65 -25.61 2.29
CA GLY A 337 -17.05 -25.22 2.40
C GLY A 337 -17.43 -24.05 1.48
N ILE A 338 -16.61 -23.78 0.45
CA ILE A 338 -16.82 -22.71 -0.54
C ILE A 338 -17.37 -23.32 -1.82
N GLU A 339 -18.50 -22.80 -2.29
CA GLU A 339 -19.20 -23.22 -3.50
C GLU A 339 -19.00 -22.18 -4.61
N PHE A 340 -18.85 -22.66 -5.86
CA PHE A 340 -18.57 -21.82 -7.02
C PHE A 340 -19.83 -21.23 -7.69
N GLU A 341 -21.03 -21.56 -7.19
CA GLU A 341 -22.33 -21.11 -7.75
C GLU A 341 -23.05 -20.15 -6.79
N LYS A 342 -22.33 -19.58 -5.82
CA LYS A 342 -22.86 -18.74 -4.75
C LYS A 342 -22.17 -17.37 -4.71
N ILE A 343 -22.95 -16.36 -4.32
CA ILE A 343 -22.45 -15.03 -3.92
C ILE A 343 -22.44 -14.99 -2.39
N TYR A 344 -21.27 -14.76 -1.80
CA TYR A 344 -21.11 -14.60 -0.35
C TYR A 344 -21.25 -13.12 0.02
N GLU A 345 -22.33 -12.77 0.71
CA GLU A 345 -22.64 -11.39 1.11
C GLU A 345 -21.62 -10.87 2.14
N TYR A 346 -21.18 -9.62 2.01
CA TYR A 346 -20.20 -9.03 2.94
C TYR A 346 -20.80 -8.72 4.32
N GLY A 347 -22.11 -8.45 4.37
CA GLY A 347 -22.83 -7.85 5.49
C GLY A 347 -22.78 -8.51 6.85
N SER A 348 -22.39 -9.78 6.91
CA SER A 348 -22.45 -10.58 8.13
C SER A 348 -21.09 -10.79 8.82
N GLN A 349 -20.00 -10.21 8.31
CA GLN A 349 -18.67 -10.81 8.56
C GLN A 349 -17.57 -9.87 9.06
N ASP A 350 -17.61 -8.57 8.74
CA ASP A 350 -16.60 -7.61 9.18
C ASP A 350 -17.13 -6.16 9.14
N GLU A 351 -17.69 -5.72 10.27
CA GLU A 351 -18.28 -4.39 10.44
C GLU A 351 -17.22 -3.27 10.35
N GLU A 352 -16.00 -3.50 10.85
CA GLU A 352 -14.90 -2.53 10.80
C GLU A 352 -14.48 -2.26 9.34
N TYR A 353 -14.38 -3.32 8.54
CA TYR A 353 -14.09 -3.20 7.13
C TYR A 353 -15.16 -2.41 6.37
N LEU A 354 -16.44 -2.74 6.58
CA LEU A 354 -17.57 -2.05 5.93
C LEU A 354 -17.61 -0.56 6.33
N PHE A 355 -17.41 -0.28 7.61
CA PHE A 355 -17.28 1.08 8.13
C PHE A 355 -16.16 1.86 7.43
N ASN A 356 -14.97 1.28 7.31
CA ASN A 356 -13.84 1.93 6.63
C ASN A 356 -14.05 2.07 5.12
N ARG A 357 -14.77 1.16 4.46
CA ARG A 357 -15.15 1.32 3.05
C ARG A 357 -16.06 2.52 2.82
N ILE A 358 -17.04 2.72 3.69
CA ILE A 358 -17.93 3.90 3.64
C ILE A 358 -17.10 5.17 3.87
N LEU A 359 -16.23 5.19 4.88
CA LEU A 359 -15.33 6.31 5.15
C LEU A 359 -14.20 6.48 4.12
N ALA A 360 -14.05 5.55 3.18
CA ALA A 360 -13.21 5.71 1.99
C ALA A 360 -13.99 6.34 0.82
N GLU A 361 -15.13 6.98 1.10
CA GLU A 361 -15.99 7.71 0.15
C GLU A 361 -16.61 6.80 -0.92
N ARG A 362 -16.83 5.52 -0.60
CA ARG A 362 -17.43 4.56 -1.55
C ARG A 362 -18.96 4.54 -1.43
N GLY A 363 -19.61 5.23 -2.36
CA GLY A 363 -21.08 5.27 -2.54
C GLY A 363 -21.79 3.93 -2.47
N THR A 364 -21.37 3.00 -3.33
CA THR A 364 -21.92 1.65 -3.40
C THR A 364 -21.78 0.87 -2.10
N ALA A 365 -20.73 1.13 -1.31
CA ALA A 365 -20.58 0.50 0.01
C ALA A 365 -21.61 1.04 1.01
N TYR A 366 -21.93 2.34 0.95
CA TYR A 366 -22.97 2.92 1.78
C TYR A 366 -24.35 2.36 1.45
N GLU A 367 -24.73 2.33 0.16
CA GLU A 367 -26.04 1.84 -0.28
C GLU A 367 -26.33 0.40 0.16
N ASN A 368 -25.33 -0.48 0.08
CA ASN A 368 -25.53 -1.90 0.31
C ASN A 368 -25.40 -2.31 1.76
N TYR A 369 -24.50 -1.66 2.51
CA TYR A 369 -24.03 -2.17 3.80
C TYR A 369 -24.39 -1.28 4.98
N TYR A 370 -24.85 -0.05 4.76
CA TYR A 370 -25.18 0.86 5.86
C TYR A 370 -26.19 0.24 6.83
N GLU A 371 -27.27 -0.37 6.34
CA GLU A 371 -28.32 -0.99 7.18
C GLU A 371 -27.84 -2.21 7.98
N GLU A 372 -26.68 -2.78 7.62
CA GLU A 372 -26.12 -3.97 8.26
C GLU A 372 -25.12 -3.63 9.38
N LEU A 373 -24.63 -2.39 9.42
CA LEU A 373 -23.84 -1.88 10.53
C LEU A 373 -24.66 -1.88 11.83
N SER A 374 -23.99 -1.97 12.97
CA SER A 374 -24.65 -1.86 14.27
C SER A 374 -25.27 -0.48 14.46
N ASP A 375 -26.36 -0.43 15.26
CA ASP A 375 -27.00 0.83 15.63
C ASP A 375 -25.99 1.86 16.15
N GLU A 376 -24.98 1.43 16.91
CA GLU A 376 -23.95 2.32 17.46
C GLU A 376 -23.13 3.01 16.34
N VAL A 377 -22.65 2.24 15.36
CA VAL A 377 -21.86 2.75 14.24
C VAL A 377 -22.73 3.60 13.30
N GLN A 378 -23.93 3.14 12.96
CA GLN A 378 -24.89 3.89 12.13
C GLN A 378 -25.19 5.27 12.71
N ASN A 379 -25.45 5.31 14.02
CA ASN A 379 -25.79 6.56 14.68
C ASN A 379 -24.60 7.53 14.72
N VAL A 380 -23.36 7.05 14.78
CA VAL A 380 -22.16 7.91 14.69
C VAL A 380 -22.00 8.44 13.27
N LEU A 381 -22.15 7.61 12.24
CA LEU A 381 -22.07 8.04 10.84
C LEU A 381 -23.05 9.17 10.53
N GLU A 382 -24.29 9.06 11.01
CA GLU A 382 -25.36 10.06 10.78
C GLU A 382 -25.40 11.22 11.79
N GLY A 383 -24.58 11.21 12.85
CA GLY A 383 -24.58 12.28 13.86
C GLY A 383 -25.79 12.26 14.80
N ASN A 384 -26.33 11.08 15.09
CA ASN A 384 -27.48 10.86 15.97
C ASN A 384 -27.10 10.73 17.47
N VAL A 385 -25.80 10.62 17.82
CA VAL A 385 -25.31 10.32 19.20
C VAL A 385 -24.56 11.47 19.86
N ASP A 386 -23.90 12.33 19.10
CA ASP A 386 -22.98 13.34 19.63
C ASP A 386 -23.72 14.61 20.10
N ALA A 387 -23.19 15.25 21.16
CA ALA A 387 -23.76 16.50 21.69
C ALA A 387 -23.71 17.67 20.67
N THR A 388 -22.96 17.50 19.59
CA THR A 388 -22.80 18.40 18.45
C THR A 388 -23.81 18.17 17.32
N GLY A 389 -24.34 16.95 17.16
CA GLY A 389 -25.31 16.58 16.13
C GLY A 389 -24.73 16.59 14.70
N ASN A 390 -23.43 16.29 14.55
CA ASN A 390 -22.75 16.39 13.26
C ASN A 390 -22.44 14.99 12.73
N ALA A 391 -23.00 14.66 11.57
CA ALA A 391 -22.69 13.44 10.85
C ALA A 391 -21.20 13.37 10.46
N LEU A 392 -20.61 12.18 10.54
CA LEU A 392 -19.26 11.95 10.01
C LEU A 392 -19.26 11.92 8.48
N VAL A 393 -20.38 11.50 7.89
CA VAL A 393 -20.56 11.44 6.44
C VAL A 393 -21.77 12.24 6.00
N SER A 394 -21.70 12.84 4.82
CA SER A 394 -22.85 13.32 4.06
C SER A 394 -23.01 12.50 2.80
N THR A 395 -24.26 12.21 2.45
CA THR A 395 -24.60 11.43 1.25
C THR A 395 -25.50 12.24 0.35
N GLU A 396 -25.12 12.38 -0.91
CA GLU A 396 -25.94 13.00 -1.96
C GLU A 396 -26.09 12.00 -3.11
N VAL A 397 -27.27 11.94 -3.74
CA VAL A 397 -27.47 11.12 -4.95
C VAL A 397 -27.23 12.04 -6.14
N GLU A 398 -26.21 11.73 -6.93
CA GLU A 398 -25.86 12.46 -8.14
C GLU A 398 -26.13 11.59 -9.38
N GLU A 399 -26.43 12.24 -10.51
CA GLU A 399 -26.61 11.56 -11.79
C GLU A 399 -25.33 11.67 -12.61
N PHE A 400 -24.78 10.53 -13.01
CA PHE A 400 -23.60 10.42 -13.86
C PHE A 400 -23.93 9.81 -15.21
N LYS A 401 -23.15 10.14 -16.22
CA LYS A 401 -23.24 9.55 -17.55
C LYS A 401 -21.85 9.22 -18.06
N THR A 402 -21.71 8.07 -18.71
CA THR A 402 -20.42 7.60 -19.21
C THR A 402 -20.27 7.98 -20.68
N CYS A 403 -19.13 8.57 -21.05
CA CYS A 403 -18.85 8.92 -22.44
C CYS A 403 -18.75 7.67 -23.31
N SER A 404 -19.56 7.59 -24.37
CA SER A 404 -19.60 6.45 -25.30
C SER A 404 -18.29 6.26 -26.07
N HIS A 405 -17.42 7.27 -26.10
CA HIS A 405 -16.18 7.28 -26.87
C HIS A 405 -14.93 6.91 -26.06
N CYS A 406 -14.76 7.47 -24.87
CA CYS A 406 -13.57 7.25 -24.03
C CYS A 406 -13.88 6.52 -22.72
N SER A 407 -15.16 6.26 -22.43
CA SER A 407 -15.64 5.63 -21.21
C SER A 407 -15.37 6.43 -19.93
N GLU A 408 -15.04 7.72 -20.05
CA GLU A 408 -14.92 8.62 -18.92
C GLU A 408 -16.30 8.93 -18.33
N GLU A 409 -16.38 8.92 -17.00
CA GLU A 409 -17.58 9.27 -16.27
C GLU A 409 -17.71 10.79 -16.13
N ASN A 410 -18.91 11.32 -16.34
CA ASN A 410 -19.17 12.76 -16.36
C ASN A 410 -20.46 13.04 -15.60
N PRO A 411 -20.54 14.13 -14.81
CA PRO A 411 -21.80 14.57 -14.23
C PRO A 411 -22.85 14.77 -15.33
N ASP A 412 -24.12 14.44 -15.07
CA ASP A 412 -25.19 14.58 -16.07
C ASP A 412 -25.34 16.03 -16.56
N SER A 413 -25.00 17.01 -15.70
CA SER A 413 -24.99 18.43 -16.03
C SER A 413 -23.98 18.82 -17.13
N GLU A 414 -22.94 18.02 -17.38
CA GLU A 414 -21.87 18.36 -18.33
C GLU A 414 -22.30 18.05 -19.78
N PRO A 415 -22.39 19.04 -20.69
CA PRO A 415 -22.89 18.83 -22.04
C PRO A 415 -21.87 18.11 -22.97
N GLU A 416 -20.59 18.13 -22.62
CA GLU A 416 -19.48 17.57 -23.39
C GLU A 416 -18.53 16.81 -22.44
N CYS A 417 -17.94 15.71 -22.91
CA CYS A 417 -17.04 14.91 -22.09
C CYS A 417 -15.78 15.71 -21.71
N VAL A 418 -15.44 15.78 -20.42
CA VAL A 418 -14.32 16.59 -19.91
C VAL A 418 -12.96 16.17 -20.47
N GLU A 419 -12.79 14.88 -20.77
CA GLU A 419 -11.53 14.33 -21.29
C GLU A 419 -11.42 14.40 -22.82
N CYS A 420 -12.48 14.03 -23.55
CA CYS A 420 -12.40 13.87 -25.01
C CYS A 420 -13.28 14.86 -25.82
N GLY A 421 -14.06 15.70 -25.16
CA GLY A 421 -14.94 16.70 -25.79
C GLY A 421 -16.06 16.11 -26.65
N ALA A 422 -16.42 14.85 -26.45
CA ALA A 422 -17.52 14.22 -27.17
C ALA A 422 -18.87 14.48 -26.49
N GLU A 423 -19.93 14.62 -27.29
CA GLU A 423 -21.32 14.86 -26.83
C GLU A 423 -22.13 13.57 -26.68
N ASP A 424 -21.55 12.40 -27.00
CA ASP A 424 -22.23 11.10 -26.99
C ASP A 424 -21.97 10.36 -25.68
N PHE A 425 -23.04 10.09 -24.93
CA PHE A 425 -23.01 9.51 -23.58
C PHE A 425 -23.99 8.34 -23.46
N SER A 426 -23.80 7.50 -22.44
CA SER A 426 -24.78 6.53 -21.98
C SER A 426 -26.03 7.20 -21.40
N GLU A 427 -27.05 6.39 -21.10
CA GLU A 427 -28.11 6.83 -20.17
C GLU A 427 -27.50 7.16 -18.82
N SER A 428 -28.08 8.15 -18.16
CA SER A 428 -27.64 8.62 -16.85
C SER A 428 -27.98 7.58 -15.78
N VAL A 429 -27.06 7.38 -14.84
CA VAL A 429 -27.16 6.47 -13.72
C VAL A 429 -27.09 7.28 -12.44
N GLU A 430 -28.01 7.03 -11.51
CA GLU A 430 -27.95 7.60 -10.16
C GLU A 430 -26.88 6.85 -9.37
N GLU A 431 -25.94 7.58 -8.76
CA GLU A 431 -24.96 7.03 -7.82
C GLU A 431 -24.95 7.84 -6.52
N THR A 432 -24.87 7.16 -5.38
CA THR A 432 -24.65 7.82 -4.10
C THR A 432 -23.22 8.30 -3.99
N VAL A 433 -23.01 9.60 -3.81
CA VAL A 433 -21.72 10.20 -3.44
C VAL A 433 -21.66 10.31 -1.92
N VAL A 434 -20.57 9.80 -1.34
CA VAL A 434 -20.30 9.88 0.11
C VAL A 434 -19.14 10.84 0.32
N GLU A 435 -19.36 11.88 1.13
CA GLU A 435 -18.32 12.81 1.54
C GLU A 435 -18.02 12.63 3.04
N VAL A 436 -16.74 12.58 3.41
CA VAL A 436 -16.32 12.49 4.81
C VAL A 436 -15.99 13.86 5.38
N ASN A 437 -16.57 14.19 6.52
CA ASN A 437 -16.32 15.45 7.22
C ASN A 437 -15.24 15.26 8.30
N ASP A 438 -13.99 15.51 7.94
CA ASP A 438 -12.84 15.40 8.86
C ASP A 438 -12.96 16.30 10.10
N THR A 439 -13.67 17.42 10.02
CA THR A 439 -13.92 18.28 11.19
C THR A 439 -14.90 17.63 12.16
N SER A 440 -15.93 16.95 11.64
CA SER A 440 -16.83 16.13 12.45
C SER A 440 -16.07 14.97 13.09
N VAL A 441 -15.18 14.29 12.33
CA VAL A 441 -14.34 13.19 12.86
C VAL A 441 -13.45 13.69 13.99
N ALA A 442 -12.70 14.77 13.80
CA ALA A 442 -11.85 15.37 14.84
C ALA A 442 -12.66 15.75 16.10
N THR A 443 -13.84 16.33 15.91
CA THR A 443 -14.72 16.74 17.02
C THR A 443 -15.30 15.52 17.75
N TYR A 444 -15.64 14.45 17.03
CA TYR A 444 -16.07 13.19 17.63
C TYR A 444 -14.96 12.58 18.48
N ILE A 445 -13.73 12.49 17.95
CA ILE A 445 -12.55 12.01 18.68
C ILE A 445 -12.33 12.85 19.94
N GLN A 446 -12.31 14.18 19.83
CA GLN A 446 -12.14 15.09 20.96
C GLN A 446 -13.14 14.80 22.09
N ASN A 447 -14.44 14.75 21.75
CA ASN A 447 -15.50 14.46 22.73
C ASN A 447 -15.34 13.08 23.38
N ARG A 448 -14.86 12.08 22.63
CA ARG A 448 -14.60 10.74 23.16
C ARG A 448 -13.39 10.70 24.09
N LEU A 449 -12.41 11.57 23.87
CA LEU A 449 -11.21 11.66 24.68
C LEU A 449 -11.38 12.55 25.94
N ASP A 450 -12.25 13.55 25.89
CA ASP A 450 -12.52 14.51 26.99
C ASP A 450 -12.86 13.82 28.33
N ASP A 451 -13.63 12.73 28.29
CA ASP A 451 -14.14 12.03 29.48
C ASP A 451 -13.30 10.82 29.91
N LEU A 452 -12.12 10.61 29.30
CA LEU A 452 -11.28 9.44 29.56
C LEU A 452 -10.26 9.63 30.68
N SER A 453 -9.73 8.49 31.15
CA SER A 453 -8.57 8.44 32.03
C SER A 453 -7.60 7.39 31.50
N PRO A 454 -6.75 7.76 30.52
CA PRO A 454 -5.87 6.82 29.84
C PRO A 454 -5.05 5.95 30.81
N ALA A 455 -4.98 4.65 30.54
CA ALA A 455 -4.36 3.69 31.44
C ALA A 455 -3.34 2.81 30.72
N HIS A 456 -2.15 2.65 31.30
CA HIS A 456 -1.12 1.75 30.78
C HIS A 456 -0.36 1.03 31.90
N PRO A 457 0.02 -0.25 31.76
CA PRO A 457 0.67 -1.00 32.84
C PRO A 457 2.04 -0.46 33.28
N LYS A 458 2.74 0.26 32.40
CA LYS A 458 4.11 0.77 32.63
C LYS A 458 4.18 2.28 32.89
N ARG A 459 3.08 3.02 32.73
CA ARG A 459 3.08 4.49 32.76
C ARG A 459 1.85 5.00 33.49
N ASP A 460 2.05 6.06 34.28
CA ASP A 460 0.97 6.74 35.00
C ASP A 460 0.71 8.09 34.32
N PHE A 461 -0.49 8.23 33.77
CA PHE A 461 -0.97 9.44 33.10
C PHE A 461 -1.85 10.22 34.08
N SER A 462 -1.53 11.49 34.30
CA SER A 462 -2.22 12.34 35.27
C SER A 462 -2.43 13.75 34.71
N GLY A 463 -3.49 14.45 35.14
CA GLY A 463 -3.79 15.80 34.63
C GLY A 463 -4.13 15.80 33.14
N TRP A 464 -4.93 14.82 32.70
CA TRP A 464 -5.39 14.68 31.33
C TRP A 464 -6.27 15.86 30.93
N GLU A 465 -5.85 16.59 29.91
CA GLU A 465 -6.59 17.68 29.28
C GLU A 465 -6.62 17.43 27.77
N VAL A 466 -7.74 17.80 27.16
CA VAL A 466 -7.99 17.60 25.74
C VAL A 466 -8.44 18.93 25.16
N GLY A 467 -7.86 19.30 24.02
CA GLY A 467 -8.13 20.50 23.28
C GLY A 467 -8.12 20.22 21.78
N ASP A 468 -8.09 21.30 21.00
CA ASP A 468 -7.96 21.21 19.57
C ASP A 468 -7.09 22.34 19.04
N ARG A 469 -6.45 22.06 17.90
CA ARG A 469 -5.65 23.04 17.16
C ARG A 469 -5.71 22.75 15.67
N GLU A 470 -5.29 23.74 14.88
CA GLU A 470 -5.22 23.59 13.43
C GLU A 470 -3.80 23.21 12.99
N MET A 471 -3.66 22.11 12.25
CA MET A 471 -2.40 21.67 11.65
C MET A 471 -2.62 21.40 10.16
N ALA A 472 -1.87 22.09 9.30
CA ALA A 472 -1.98 21.96 7.84
C ALA A 472 -3.43 22.12 7.31
N ASN A 473 -4.16 23.11 7.84
CA ASN A 473 -5.58 23.39 7.56
C ASN A 473 -6.56 22.28 7.98
N ARG A 474 -6.16 21.41 8.92
CA ARG A 474 -7.00 20.36 9.49
C ARG A 474 -7.15 20.57 10.98
N LYS A 475 -8.36 20.34 11.49
CA LYS A 475 -8.59 20.26 12.93
C LYS A 475 -7.96 18.96 13.44
N ILE A 476 -7.05 19.08 14.39
CA ILE A 476 -6.49 17.94 15.12
C ILE A 476 -6.84 18.07 16.61
N VAL A 477 -6.82 16.95 17.31
CA VAL A 477 -7.09 16.92 18.74
C VAL A 477 -5.75 16.98 19.47
N GLU A 478 -5.59 17.94 20.37
CA GLU A 478 -4.38 18.06 21.19
C GLU A 478 -4.67 17.47 22.56
N THR A 479 -3.76 16.67 23.08
CA THR A 479 -3.90 16.08 24.42
C THR A 479 -2.68 16.44 25.24
N SER A 480 -2.90 16.88 26.47
CA SER A 480 -1.83 17.22 27.39
C SER A 480 -2.00 16.51 28.73
N PHE A 481 -0.88 16.11 29.32
CA PHE A 481 -0.86 15.37 30.57
C PHE A 481 0.52 15.38 31.21
N SER A 482 0.55 15.12 32.52
CA SER A 482 1.76 14.79 33.27
C SER A 482 1.99 13.29 33.30
N LEU A 483 3.12 12.87 32.76
CA LEU A 483 3.61 11.51 32.82
C LEU A 483 4.51 11.34 34.05
N THR A 484 4.21 10.34 34.88
CA THR A 484 5.10 9.95 35.99
C THR A 484 5.85 8.68 35.63
N ASP A 485 7.13 8.82 35.31
CA ASP A 485 8.02 7.67 35.08
C ASP A 485 8.70 7.28 36.40
N SER A 486 8.56 6.01 36.78
CA SER A 486 9.22 5.44 37.94
C SER A 486 10.39 4.55 37.52
N GLU A 487 11.57 5.14 37.32
CA GLU A 487 12.81 4.37 37.12
C GLU A 487 13.49 4.10 38.47
N GLY A 488 13.21 2.93 39.04
CA GLY A 488 13.82 2.47 40.28
C GLY A 488 13.35 3.22 41.54
N ARG A 489 14.20 4.12 42.09
CA ARG A 489 13.90 4.89 43.32
C ARG A 489 13.60 6.37 43.07
N ARG A 490 13.69 6.83 41.83
CA ARG A 490 13.32 8.19 41.44
C ARG A 490 12.00 8.13 40.67
N THR A 491 11.14 9.08 40.99
CA THR A 491 9.95 9.39 40.22
C THR A 491 10.23 10.72 39.55
N THR A 492 10.12 10.75 38.23
CA THR A 492 10.21 11.99 37.44
C THR A 492 8.84 12.24 36.82
N SER A 493 8.27 13.41 37.11
CA SER A 493 7.07 13.89 36.42
C SER A 493 7.50 14.79 35.27
N SER A 494 6.99 14.55 34.08
CA SER A 494 7.19 15.45 32.93
C SER A 494 5.85 15.74 32.28
N TYR A 495 5.61 17.01 31.97
CA TYR A 495 4.52 17.39 31.09
C TYR A 495 4.77 16.87 29.66
N GLN A 496 3.72 16.41 29.00
CA GLN A 496 3.71 15.88 27.64
C GLN A 496 2.52 16.47 26.89
N GLU A 497 2.74 16.79 25.62
CA GLU A 497 1.71 17.13 24.64
C GLU A 497 1.79 16.10 23.50
N ILE A 498 0.67 15.43 23.23
CA ILE A 498 0.54 14.45 22.15
C ILE A 498 -0.61 14.85 21.25
N ASP A 499 -0.29 15.03 19.97
CA ASP A 499 -1.26 15.33 18.93
C ASP A 499 -1.99 14.03 18.51
N VAL A 500 -3.31 14.00 18.64
CA VAL A 500 -4.16 12.94 18.10
C VAL A 500 -4.67 13.40 16.74
N VAL A 501 -4.10 12.82 15.69
CA VAL A 501 -4.27 13.26 14.30
C VAL A 501 -5.23 12.31 13.59
N PRO A 502 -6.42 12.78 13.17
CA PRO A 502 -7.28 12.02 12.27
C PRO A 502 -6.55 11.76 10.96
N HIS A 503 -6.24 10.51 10.69
CA HIS A 503 -5.71 10.03 9.43
C HIS A 503 -6.88 9.36 8.71
N GLY A 504 -7.41 10.04 7.69
CA GLY A 504 -8.50 9.54 6.84
C GLY A 504 -7.99 9.25 5.44
N ASN A 505 -8.65 9.84 4.45
CA ASN A 505 -8.29 9.72 3.02
C ASN A 505 -7.15 10.67 2.60
N HIS A 506 -6.65 11.47 3.55
CA HIS A 506 -5.65 12.50 3.27
C HIS A 506 -4.21 12.06 3.60
N PRO A 507 -3.21 12.59 2.87
CA PRO A 507 -1.81 12.31 3.18
C PRO A 507 -1.44 12.82 4.57
N ARG A 508 -0.46 12.14 5.18
CA ARG A 508 0.08 12.50 6.50
C ARG A 508 0.62 13.94 6.49
N PRO A 509 0.36 14.75 7.53
CA PRO A 509 0.94 16.08 7.62
C PRO A 509 2.47 16.02 7.70
N GLY A 510 3.18 16.63 6.75
CA GLY A 510 4.65 16.67 6.75
C GLY A 510 5.24 17.28 8.03
N THR A 511 4.51 18.23 8.63
CA THR A 511 4.83 18.91 9.88
C THR A 511 5.08 17.93 11.04
N VAL A 512 4.36 16.82 11.11
CA VAL A 512 4.54 15.81 12.16
C VAL A 512 5.93 15.19 12.11
N ASN A 513 6.40 14.87 10.90
CA ASN A 513 7.73 14.30 10.68
C ASN A 513 8.83 15.36 10.86
N ASP A 514 8.63 16.54 10.30
CA ASP A 514 9.64 17.59 10.28
C ASP A 514 9.98 18.10 11.69
N TYR A 515 8.99 18.15 12.57
CA TYR A 515 9.13 18.62 13.95
C TYR A 515 9.23 17.47 14.97
N LEU A 516 9.19 16.21 14.51
CA LEU A 516 9.20 15.00 15.34
C LEU A 516 8.17 15.03 16.47
N LEU A 517 6.95 15.47 16.13
CA LEU A 517 5.86 15.57 17.10
C LEU A 517 5.48 14.17 17.59
N GLN A 518 5.13 14.09 18.88
CA GLN A 518 4.50 12.90 19.45
C GLN A 518 3.07 12.86 18.94
N CYS A 519 2.73 11.83 18.17
CA CYS A 519 1.41 11.73 17.58
C CYS A 519 0.81 10.33 17.72
N VAL A 520 -0.49 10.31 17.92
CA VAL A 520 -1.36 9.14 17.73
C VAL A 520 -2.17 9.37 16.48
N TYR A 521 -2.04 8.49 15.49
CA TYR A 521 -2.91 8.53 14.31
C TYR A 521 -4.21 7.79 14.59
N VAL A 522 -5.32 8.49 14.38
CA VAL A 522 -6.64 7.88 14.38
C VAL A 522 -6.97 7.47 12.95
N THR A 523 -6.86 6.18 12.66
CA THR A 523 -6.95 5.65 11.29
C THR A 523 -8.38 5.30 10.92
N TYR A 524 -8.82 5.74 9.74
CA TYR A 524 -10.11 5.39 9.12
C TYR A 524 -10.04 5.55 7.60
N GLY A 525 -11.07 5.07 6.90
CA GLY A 525 -11.14 5.20 5.44
C GLY A 525 -9.97 4.51 4.75
N GLN A 526 -9.32 5.19 3.82
CA GLN A 526 -8.15 4.67 3.10
C GLN A 526 -6.91 4.44 3.98
N SER A 527 -6.80 5.10 5.13
CA SER A 527 -5.65 4.93 6.03
C SER A 527 -5.87 3.88 7.11
N ALA A 528 -7.07 3.28 7.19
CA ALA A 528 -7.45 2.35 8.23
C ALA A 528 -6.45 1.21 8.43
N SER A 529 -5.72 0.87 7.39
CA SER A 529 -4.81 -0.25 7.32
C SER A 529 -3.32 0.16 7.27
N ALA A 530 -3.03 1.47 7.14
CA ALA A 530 -1.68 2.01 7.06
C ALA A 530 -0.85 1.68 8.31
N ASP A 531 0.40 1.24 8.10
CA ASP A 531 1.38 1.17 9.17
C ASP A 531 2.10 2.52 9.32
N ASP A 532 2.12 2.98 10.56
CA ASP A 532 2.69 4.24 11.01
C ASP A 532 3.79 3.90 12.03
N GLU A 533 4.88 3.29 11.54
CA GLU A 533 6.03 2.97 12.36
C GLU A 533 6.56 4.21 13.09
N GLY A 534 6.77 4.07 14.40
CA GLY A 534 7.23 5.17 15.24
C GLY A 534 6.13 6.12 15.72
N TYR A 535 4.86 5.72 15.62
CA TYR A 535 3.70 6.47 16.10
C TYR A 535 2.76 5.61 16.94
N GLY A 536 1.86 6.27 17.68
CA GLY A 536 0.68 5.60 18.22
C GLY A 536 -0.37 5.42 17.12
N ARG A 537 -1.14 4.34 17.17
CA ARG A 537 -2.27 4.10 16.26
C ARG A 537 -3.51 3.75 17.06
N LEU A 538 -4.65 4.27 16.64
CA LEU A 538 -5.95 4.02 17.24
C LEU A 538 -7.03 4.01 16.16
N PRO A 539 -7.56 2.85 15.73
CA PRO A 539 -8.63 2.82 14.73
C PRO A 539 -9.86 3.62 15.19
N LEU A 540 -10.46 4.40 14.29
CA LEU A 540 -11.68 5.15 14.63
C LEU A 540 -12.81 4.21 15.05
N TYR A 541 -12.89 3.03 14.41
CA TYR A 541 -13.84 1.98 14.75
C TYR A 541 -13.70 1.53 16.21
N ASP A 542 -12.48 1.35 16.71
CA ASP A 542 -12.21 1.00 18.11
C ASP A 542 -12.62 2.13 19.07
N ILE A 543 -12.45 3.41 18.70
CA ILE A 543 -12.90 4.55 19.52
C ILE A 543 -14.42 4.53 19.72
N ILE A 544 -15.15 4.06 18.69
CA ILE A 544 -16.60 3.92 18.71
C ILE A 544 -17.01 2.72 19.56
N THR A 545 -16.46 1.53 19.28
CA THR A 545 -17.03 0.25 19.74
C THR A 545 -16.35 -0.38 20.96
N ALA A 546 -15.13 0.07 21.31
CA ALA A 546 -14.36 -0.60 22.36
C ALA A 546 -14.98 -0.45 23.76
N ASN A 547 -14.96 -1.56 24.52
CA ASN A 547 -15.44 -1.59 25.90
C ASN A 547 -14.44 -0.97 26.91
N ASP A 548 -13.16 -0.86 26.56
CA ASP A 548 -12.08 -0.35 27.41
C ASP A 548 -11.19 0.62 26.61
N LEU A 549 -11.76 1.77 26.29
CA LEU A 549 -11.08 2.82 25.51
C LEU A 549 -9.89 3.43 26.27
N ASP A 550 -9.96 3.50 27.62
CA ASP A 550 -8.86 3.99 28.47
C ASP A 550 -7.56 3.22 28.22
N ALA A 551 -7.63 1.88 28.13
CA ALA A 551 -6.47 1.04 27.87
C ALA A 551 -5.95 1.17 26.44
N LEU A 552 -6.84 1.29 25.45
CA LEU A 552 -6.46 1.47 24.04
C LEU A 552 -5.74 2.80 23.83
N VAL A 553 -6.29 3.90 24.36
CA VAL A 553 -5.65 5.22 24.32
C VAL A 553 -4.32 5.18 25.08
N GLY A 554 -4.27 4.58 26.27
CA GLY A 554 -3.03 4.45 27.03
C GLY A 554 -1.93 3.68 26.29
N ASN A 555 -2.27 2.62 25.54
CA ASN A 555 -1.34 1.89 24.67
C ASN A 555 -0.88 2.76 23.48
N ALA A 556 -1.80 3.46 22.83
CA ALA A 556 -1.48 4.33 21.69
C ALA A 556 -0.55 5.48 22.11
N LEU A 557 -0.80 6.13 23.25
CA LEU A 557 0.07 7.15 23.84
C LEU A 557 1.45 6.56 24.18
N HIS A 558 1.50 5.37 24.78
CA HIS A 558 2.77 4.69 25.07
C HIS A 558 3.59 4.46 23.80
N ASN A 559 2.95 3.94 22.74
CA ASN A 559 3.58 3.68 21.46
C ASN A 559 4.05 4.97 20.79
N ALA A 560 3.26 6.06 20.85
CA ALA A 560 3.67 7.37 20.33
C ALA A 560 4.95 7.90 21.01
N ILE A 561 5.02 7.78 22.35
CA ILE A 561 6.19 8.25 23.11
C ILE A 561 7.43 7.41 22.80
N VAL A 562 7.28 6.08 22.71
CA VAL A 562 8.40 5.19 22.35
C VAL A 562 8.83 5.43 20.91
N GLY A 563 7.86 5.52 20.00
CA GLY A 563 8.10 5.70 18.58
C GLY A 563 8.80 7.01 18.23
N VAL A 564 8.47 8.13 18.90
CA VAL A 564 9.24 9.38 18.75
C VAL A 564 10.70 9.21 19.16
N LYS A 565 11.00 8.43 20.20
CA LYS A 565 12.39 8.19 20.62
C LYS A 565 13.17 7.46 19.51
N ASP A 566 12.56 6.48 18.87
CA ASP A 566 13.19 5.72 17.78
C ASP A 566 13.39 6.59 16.53
N ARG A 567 12.36 7.35 16.14
CA ARG A 567 12.46 8.33 15.04
C ARG A 567 13.54 9.37 15.31
N LEU A 568 13.61 9.89 16.53
CA LEU A 568 14.60 10.87 16.95
C LEU A 568 16.03 10.31 16.93
N ILE A 569 16.24 9.05 17.35
CA ILE A 569 17.55 8.40 17.25
C ILE A 569 17.98 8.35 15.78
N SER A 570 17.09 7.87 14.89
CA SER A 570 17.40 7.78 13.47
C SER A 570 17.74 9.14 12.87
N LYS A 571 16.94 10.17 13.16
CA LYS A 571 17.11 11.51 12.61
C LYS A 571 18.30 12.28 13.17
N ALA A 572 18.62 12.08 14.45
CA ALA A 572 19.83 12.66 15.03
C ALA A 572 21.11 11.95 14.54
N SER A 573 21.04 10.64 14.28
CA SER A 573 22.14 9.91 13.63
C SER A 573 22.39 10.41 12.21
N GLU A 574 21.34 10.60 11.40
CA GLU A 574 21.43 11.21 10.07
C GLU A 574 22.08 12.60 10.14
N GLY A 575 21.59 13.48 11.03
CA GLY A 575 22.17 14.81 11.21
C GLY A 575 23.64 14.79 11.69
N HIS A 576 24.02 13.82 12.52
CA HIS A 576 25.41 13.64 12.96
C HIS A 576 26.33 13.15 11.85
N GLU A 577 25.88 12.20 11.03
CA GLU A 577 26.64 11.70 9.88
C GLU A 577 26.95 12.83 8.90
N GLU A 578 25.94 13.62 8.55
CA GLU A 578 26.04 14.77 7.65
C GLU A 578 26.93 15.88 8.23
N ALA A 579 26.78 16.19 9.52
CA ALA A 579 27.64 17.16 10.20
C ALA A 579 29.11 16.67 10.29
N SER A 580 29.32 15.37 10.50
CA SER A 580 30.66 14.77 10.53
C SER A 580 31.32 14.79 9.16
N GLU A 581 30.57 14.53 8.09
CA GLU A 581 31.05 14.66 6.72
C GLU A 581 31.43 16.11 6.39
N TYR A 582 30.54 17.06 6.74
CA TYR A 582 30.79 18.49 6.58
C TYR A 582 32.07 18.94 7.28
N TYR A 583 32.23 18.65 8.57
CA TYR A 583 33.43 19.03 9.31
C TYR A 583 34.68 18.25 8.86
N GLY A 584 34.53 17.04 8.33
CA GLY A 584 35.60 16.31 7.67
C GLY A 584 36.15 17.05 6.45
N LEU A 585 35.25 17.61 5.62
CA LEU A 585 35.64 18.45 4.48
C LEU A 585 36.27 19.78 4.92
N VAL A 586 35.70 20.44 5.93
CA VAL A 586 36.28 21.68 6.50
C VAL A 586 37.71 21.44 6.97
N ASP A 587 37.95 20.35 7.71
CA ASP A 587 39.27 20.01 8.24
C ASP A 587 40.26 19.58 7.12
N GLU A 588 39.78 18.99 6.02
CA GLU A 588 40.60 18.57 4.86
C GLU A 588 40.95 19.72 3.90
N LEU A 589 39.94 20.51 3.50
CA LEU A 589 40.03 21.51 2.44
C LEU A 589 40.54 22.86 2.93
N GLY A 590 40.43 23.15 4.23
CA GLY A 590 40.89 24.39 4.84
C GLY A 590 39.79 25.47 4.89
N PRO A 591 40.09 26.75 4.61
CA PRO A 591 39.13 27.84 4.85
C PRO A 591 37.80 27.65 4.10
N MET A 592 36.67 27.74 4.82
CA MET A 592 35.33 27.49 4.26
C MET A 592 35.02 28.41 3.06
N HIS A 593 35.45 29.66 3.12
CA HIS A 593 35.16 30.65 2.07
C HIS A 593 35.85 30.36 0.73
N GLU A 594 36.91 29.55 0.72
CA GLU A 594 37.61 29.12 -0.50
C GLU A 594 37.02 27.84 -1.11
N ASN A 595 36.24 27.08 -0.34
CA ASN A 595 35.71 25.75 -0.69
C ASN A 595 34.18 25.68 -0.55
N LYS A 596 33.50 26.79 -0.87
CA LYS A 596 32.04 26.90 -0.67
C LYS A 596 31.29 25.90 -1.52
N ASP A 597 31.71 25.72 -2.77
CA ASP A 597 31.01 24.86 -3.72
C ASP A 597 30.92 23.42 -3.18
N GLU A 598 32.00 22.89 -2.60
CA GLU A 598 32.03 21.55 -1.99
C GLU A 598 31.22 21.47 -0.68
N LEU A 599 31.24 22.53 0.14
CA LEU A 599 30.48 22.56 1.40
C LEU A 599 28.97 22.73 1.17
N GLU A 600 28.60 23.45 0.10
CA GLU A 600 27.23 23.68 -0.35
C GLU A 600 26.56 22.42 -0.91
N GLU A 601 27.33 21.38 -1.25
CA GLU A 601 26.78 20.06 -1.59
C GLU A 601 26.11 19.37 -0.38
N ILE A 602 26.53 19.71 0.85
CA ILE A 602 25.98 19.16 2.10
C ILE A 602 25.00 20.15 2.73
N TYR A 603 25.47 21.38 3.01
CA TYR A 603 24.66 22.44 3.60
C TYR A 603 24.73 23.71 2.74
N ASP A 604 23.60 24.08 2.14
CA ASP A 604 23.47 25.26 1.27
C ASP A 604 23.02 26.49 2.07
N PRO A 605 23.81 27.57 2.19
CA PRO A 605 23.43 28.80 2.89
C PRO A 605 22.24 29.55 2.27
N SER A 606 21.88 29.25 1.01
CA SER A 606 20.69 29.80 0.36
C SER A 606 19.39 29.08 0.74
N ASN A 607 19.50 27.93 1.41
CA ASN A 607 18.40 27.13 1.96
C ASN A 607 18.84 26.46 3.27
N ASP A 608 18.92 27.26 4.33
CA ASP A 608 19.32 26.87 5.69
C ASP A 608 18.38 25.86 6.37
N SER A 609 17.18 25.64 5.84
CA SER A 609 16.18 24.73 6.42
C SER A 609 16.72 23.31 6.68
N TYR A 610 17.61 22.79 5.81
CA TYR A 610 18.21 21.47 5.99
C TYR A 610 19.21 21.47 7.17
N PHE A 611 20.06 22.49 7.26
CA PHE A 611 21.00 22.70 8.36
C PHE A 611 20.28 22.86 9.71
N GLU A 612 19.29 23.77 9.77
CA GLU A 612 18.47 24.00 10.96
C GLU A 612 17.79 22.71 11.45
N LYS A 613 17.30 21.90 10.51
CA LYS A 613 16.61 20.64 10.82
C LYS A 613 17.56 19.63 11.47
N HIS A 614 18.79 19.49 10.95
CA HIS A 614 19.80 18.63 11.56
C HIS A 614 20.25 19.13 12.93
N LEU A 615 20.48 20.44 13.07
CA LEU A 615 20.77 21.05 14.36
C LEU A 615 19.65 20.77 15.38
N PHE A 616 18.39 20.98 14.97
CA PHE A 616 17.23 20.66 15.80
C PHE A 616 17.22 19.19 16.23
N TYR A 617 17.47 18.24 15.32
CA TYR A 617 17.51 16.82 15.67
C TYR A 617 18.61 16.47 16.67
N LEU A 618 19.80 17.06 16.54
CA LEU A 618 20.87 16.90 17.51
C LEU A 618 20.48 17.46 18.88
N LEU A 619 19.93 18.68 18.93
CA LEU A 619 19.49 19.32 20.17
C LEU A 619 18.31 18.61 20.82
N LYS A 620 17.32 18.14 20.04
CA LYS A 620 16.17 17.35 20.50
C LYS A 620 16.61 16.01 21.08
N ARG A 621 17.67 15.40 20.51
CA ARG A 621 18.23 14.16 21.02
C ARG A 621 19.06 14.37 22.29
N LEU A 622 19.74 15.51 22.40
CA LEU A 622 20.39 15.92 23.64
C LEU A 622 19.35 16.17 24.74
N TYR A 623 18.29 16.91 24.43
CA TYR A 623 17.23 17.30 25.36
C TYR A 623 15.86 17.15 24.72
N SER A 624 15.06 16.20 25.21
CA SER A 624 13.79 15.82 24.59
C SER A 624 12.71 16.90 24.61
N GLN A 625 12.86 17.93 25.45
CA GLN A 625 11.93 19.05 25.56
C GLN A 625 12.25 20.20 24.59
N THR A 626 13.39 20.15 23.89
CA THR A 626 13.72 21.12 22.83
C THR A 626 12.63 21.11 21.76
N GLU A 627 12.29 22.27 21.20
CA GLU A 627 11.30 22.39 20.14
C GLU A 627 11.79 23.25 18.99
N ARG A 628 11.24 22.98 17.82
CA ARG A 628 11.40 23.83 16.65
C ARG A 628 10.12 24.65 16.49
N TRP A 629 10.25 25.97 16.33
CA TRP A 629 9.13 26.89 16.16
C TRP A 629 9.12 27.52 14.77
N GLY A 630 10.29 27.79 14.20
CA GLY A 630 10.47 28.49 12.92
C GLY A 630 9.54 27.98 11.80
N ARG A 631 8.46 28.72 11.55
CA ARG A 631 7.58 28.55 10.39
C ARG A 631 8.00 29.57 9.32
N ILE A 632 8.11 29.12 8.08
CA ILE A 632 8.54 29.96 6.96
C ILE A 632 7.63 31.19 6.84
N GLY A 633 8.20 32.38 7.07
CA GLY A 633 7.53 33.68 6.91
C GLY A 633 6.87 34.23 8.18
N GLU A 634 6.86 33.49 9.28
CA GLU A 634 6.45 33.99 10.60
C GLU A 634 7.62 34.62 11.34
N ARG A 635 7.30 35.48 12.29
CA ARG A 635 8.27 36.26 13.06
C ARG A 635 8.50 35.59 14.42
N GLU A 636 9.13 34.43 14.44
CA GLU A 636 9.41 33.63 15.66
C GLU A 636 10.85 33.12 15.63
N ALA A 637 11.43 32.78 16.77
CA ALA A 637 12.74 32.13 16.82
C ALA A 637 12.70 30.76 16.12
N ASP A 638 13.85 30.24 15.67
CA ASP A 638 13.93 28.91 15.04
C ASP A 638 13.47 27.80 15.99
N GLY A 639 13.73 27.96 17.29
CA GLY A 639 13.21 27.08 18.32
C GLY A 639 13.62 27.45 19.74
N VAL A 640 13.41 26.50 20.66
CA VAL A 640 13.76 26.62 22.08
C VAL A 640 14.53 25.39 22.55
N LEU A 641 15.60 25.64 23.29
CA LEU A 641 16.39 24.67 24.03
C LEU A 641 15.91 24.66 25.48
N ILE A 642 15.47 23.49 25.97
CA ILE A 642 15.00 23.31 27.35
C ILE A 642 15.83 22.23 28.01
N VAL A 643 16.67 22.63 28.97
CA VAL A 643 17.55 21.73 29.72
C VAL A 643 17.04 21.59 31.16
N PRO A 644 16.75 20.37 31.64
CA PRO A 644 16.34 20.16 33.04
C PRO A 644 17.44 20.54 34.03
N GLU A 645 17.08 21.24 35.11
CA GLU A 645 18.01 21.50 36.22
C GLU A 645 18.06 20.34 37.24
N GLU A 646 18.87 20.48 38.30
CA GLU A 646 18.93 19.49 39.37
C GLU A 646 17.61 19.38 40.16
N ASP A 647 16.88 20.49 40.28
CA ASP A 647 15.50 20.47 40.76
C ASP A 647 14.58 20.11 39.59
N PRO A 648 13.84 18.98 39.65
CA PRO A 648 12.99 18.56 38.55
C PRO A 648 11.82 19.52 38.23
N SER A 649 11.61 20.58 39.00
CA SER A 649 10.65 21.66 38.68
C SER A 649 11.26 22.82 37.91
N ASP A 650 12.59 22.89 37.76
CA ASP A 650 13.28 24.08 37.24
C ASP A 650 14.00 23.72 35.93
N TYR A 651 14.08 24.69 35.01
CA TYR A 651 14.63 24.50 33.67
C TYR A 651 15.50 25.67 33.24
N TYR A 652 16.62 25.37 32.59
CA TYR A 652 17.31 26.35 31.77
C TYR A 652 16.61 26.43 30.41
N VAL A 653 16.07 27.59 30.08
CA VAL A 653 15.29 27.82 28.86
C VAL A 653 15.97 28.86 28.00
N ALA A 654 16.23 28.53 26.75
CA ALA A 654 16.80 29.50 25.83
C ALA A 654 16.24 29.36 24.42
N THR A 655 15.80 30.46 23.83
CA THR A 655 15.43 30.49 22.41
C THR A 655 16.71 30.44 21.58
N TYR A 656 16.65 29.87 20.39
CA TYR A 656 17.79 29.82 19.50
C TYR A 656 17.43 30.24 18.07
N ASP A 657 18.42 30.81 17.40
CA ASP A 657 18.41 31.15 15.97
C ASP A 657 19.68 30.57 15.35
N ALA A 658 19.55 29.87 14.23
CA ALA A 658 20.61 29.10 13.62
C ALA A 658 20.93 29.61 12.23
N LYS A 659 22.20 29.96 11.99
CA LYS A 659 22.62 30.45 10.68
C LYS A 659 23.86 29.76 10.14
N LEU A 660 23.74 29.36 8.88
CA LEU A 660 24.85 28.86 8.09
C LEU A 660 25.60 30.01 7.39
N SER A 661 26.91 30.18 7.62
CA SER A 661 27.75 31.13 6.88
C SER A 661 29.06 30.55 6.34
N HIS A 662 29.28 30.62 5.03
CA HIS A 662 30.57 30.32 4.40
C HIS A 662 31.39 31.58 4.09
N ARG A 663 31.09 32.73 4.69
CA ARG A 663 31.83 33.97 4.38
C ARG A 663 33.24 33.96 5.02
N GLU A 664 34.14 34.76 4.44
CA GLU A 664 35.50 34.92 4.96
C GLU A 664 35.48 35.62 6.32
N ASP A 665 34.53 36.54 6.50
CA ASP A 665 34.27 37.34 7.69
C ASP A 665 33.26 36.70 8.66
N GLY A 666 33.02 35.39 8.55
CA GLY A 666 32.09 34.71 9.44
C GLY A 666 30.61 35.03 9.19
N TYR A 667 29.76 34.70 10.15
CA TYR A 667 28.34 35.03 10.14
C TYR A 667 28.15 36.55 10.35
N ASP A 668 27.53 37.20 9.37
CA ASP A 668 27.19 38.61 9.40
C ASP A 668 26.03 38.86 10.37
N LEU A 669 26.39 39.23 11.59
CA LEU A 669 25.47 39.60 12.66
C LEU A 669 25.26 41.12 12.60
N GLY A 670 24.48 41.53 11.61
CA GLY A 670 24.15 42.91 11.32
C GLY A 670 23.01 43.43 12.21
N SER A 671 22.53 44.63 11.89
CA SER A 671 21.45 45.27 12.67
C SER A 671 20.13 44.50 12.61
N GLU A 672 19.88 43.74 11.54
CA GLU A 672 18.63 42.96 11.42
C GLU A 672 18.63 41.79 12.41
N GLU A 673 19.75 41.10 12.56
CA GLU A 673 19.98 40.01 13.51
C GLU A 673 19.95 40.52 14.96
N GLU A 674 20.57 41.68 15.22
CA GLU A 674 20.53 42.36 16.54
C GLU A 674 19.07 42.72 16.95
N ASP A 675 18.28 43.24 16.00
CA ASP A 675 16.86 43.57 16.21
C ASP A 675 16.01 42.30 16.44
N GLN A 676 16.30 41.21 15.71
CA GLN A 676 15.61 39.92 15.87
C GLN A 676 15.89 39.30 17.25
N ALA A 677 17.16 39.20 17.65
CA ALA A 677 17.54 38.68 18.96
C ALA A 677 16.89 39.48 20.10
N THR A 678 16.91 40.82 20.01
CA THR A 678 16.23 41.69 20.98
C THR A 678 14.75 41.39 21.07
N ARG A 679 14.09 41.18 19.92
CA ARG A 679 12.66 40.92 19.85
C ARG A 679 12.30 39.60 20.50
N TYR A 680 13.04 38.52 20.23
CA TYR A 680 12.77 37.20 20.83
C TYR A 680 12.90 37.24 22.36
N ILE A 681 13.92 37.93 22.88
CA ILE A 681 14.10 38.11 24.33
C ILE A 681 12.88 38.80 24.98
N LEU A 682 12.21 39.69 24.24
CA LEU A 682 11.11 40.53 24.75
C LEU A 682 9.70 40.02 24.39
N THR A 683 9.55 38.99 23.56
CA THR A 683 8.23 38.58 23.04
C THR A 683 7.40 37.85 24.11
N GLU A 684 6.14 38.27 24.30
CA GLU A 684 5.22 37.66 25.29
C GLU A 684 4.67 36.30 24.84
N ASP A 685 4.40 36.12 23.54
CA ASP A 685 3.83 34.88 23.00
C ASP A 685 4.78 33.67 23.19
N GLU A 686 6.09 33.86 22.97
CA GLU A 686 7.10 32.83 23.23
C GLU A 686 7.19 32.49 24.73
N ARG A 687 6.96 33.47 25.62
CA ARG A 687 6.96 33.25 27.07
C ARG A 687 5.75 32.45 27.53
N GLU A 688 4.58 32.68 26.96
CA GLU A 688 3.38 31.89 27.27
C GLU A 688 3.56 30.43 26.84
N ALA A 689 4.13 30.19 25.65
CA ALA A 689 4.46 28.85 25.17
C ALA A 689 5.47 28.13 26.08
N ILE A 690 6.49 28.85 26.57
CA ILE A 690 7.48 28.33 27.53
C ILE A 690 6.82 28.02 28.87
N GLU A 691 6.06 28.96 29.45
CA GLU A 691 5.42 28.83 30.77
C GLU A 691 4.48 27.62 30.80
N ASN A 692 3.76 27.35 29.71
CA ASN A 692 2.91 26.17 29.59
C ASN A 692 3.70 24.86 29.66
N LYS A 693 4.95 24.82 29.18
CA LYS A 693 5.76 23.58 29.13
C LYS A 693 6.63 23.36 30.36
N THR A 694 7.22 24.42 30.88
CA THR A 694 8.17 24.33 32.00
C THR A 694 7.52 24.64 33.34
N GLY A 695 6.37 25.31 33.36
CA GLY A 695 5.77 25.88 34.58
C GLY A 695 6.59 27.03 35.17
N ASP A 696 7.61 27.52 34.45
CA ASP A 696 8.53 28.60 34.84
C ASP A 696 8.40 29.78 33.86
N ASN A 697 8.47 31.00 34.40
CA ASN A 697 8.16 32.25 33.71
C ASN A 697 9.38 32.92 33.04
N GLY A 698 10.55 32.27 33.04
CA GLY A 698 11.83 32.91 32.69
C GLY A 698 12.54 32.32 31.47
N LEU A 699 12.77 33.16 30.46
CA LEU A 699 13.84 32.91 29.49
C LEU A 699 15.20 33.14 30.18
N SER A 700 16.12 32.18 30.11
CA SER A 700 17.49 32.26 30.65
C SER A 700 18.45 32.95 29.68
N ALA A 701 18.31 32.67 28.37
CA ALA A 701 19.20 33.20 27.34
C ALA A 701 18.56 33.21 25.95
N HIS A 702 19.25 33.84 25.00
CA HIS A 702 19.05 33.65 23.56
C HIS A 702 20.35 33.15 22.93
N LEU A 703 20.27 32.09 22.13
CA LEU A 703 21.41 31.44 21.47
C LEU A 703 21.44 31.83 20.00
N LEU A 704 22.61 32.31 19.57
CA LEU A 704 22.96 32.37 18.15
C LEU A 704 23.84 31.14 17.86
N ILE A 705 23.42 30.31 16.91
CA ILE A 705 24.10 29.06 16.57
C ILE A 705 24.63 29.16 15.15
N SER A 706 25.95 29.01 14.96
CA SER A 706 26.56 29.03 13.64
C SER A 706 27.78 28.13 13.59
N GLN A 707 28.14 27.69 12.38
CA GLN A 707 29.38 26.95 12.14
C GLN A 707 30.59 27.86 11.94
N ASN A 708 30.39 29.17 11.74
CA ASN A 708 31.45 30.12 11.38
C ASN A 708 31.13 31.52 11.92
N PHE A 709 31.63 31.83 13.12
CA PHE A 709 31.53 33.16 13.72
C PHE A 709 32.77 34.02 13.45
N ASP A 710 32.60 35.34 13.47
CA ASP A 710 33.72 36.27 13.74
C ASP A 710 33.73 36.62 15.23
N GLU A 711 34.60 35.96 16.01
CA GLU A 711 34.72 36.18 17.46
C GLU A 711 34.97 37.66 17.81
N GLY A 712 35.60 38.43 16.91
CA GLY A 712 35.86 39.85 17.12
C GLY A 712 34.60 40.70 17.25
N ASP A 713 33.45 40.19 16.82
CA ASP A 713 32.18 40.89 16.82
C ASP A 713 31.28 40.57 18.03
N PHE A 714 31.60 39.54 18.84
CA PHE A 714 30.74 39.10 19.95
C PHE A 714 30.42 40.21 20.95
N SER A 715 31.44 40.94 21.41
CA SER A 715 31.27 42.06 22.35
C SER A 715 30.40 43.17 21.74
N ARG A 716 30.63 43.51 20.47
CA ARG A 716 29.87 44.55 19.75
C ARG A 716 28.39 44.21 19.69
N ILE A 717 28.05 42.98 19.33
CA ILE A 717 26.68 42.51 19.16
C ILE A 717 25.98 42.41 20.51
N ALA A 718 26.63 41.82 21.51
CA ALA A 718 26.08 41.73 22.87
C ALA A 718 25.76 43.12 23.42
N GLY A 719 26.66 44.09 23.23
CA GLY A 719 26.42 45.49 23.60
C GLY A 719 25.23 46.11 22.88
N HIS A 720 25.11 45.94 21.56
CA HIS A 720 23.99 46.47 20.79
C HIS A 720 22.64 45.85 21.19
N VAL A 721 22.57 44.53 21.37
CA VAL A 721 21.36 43.84 21.84
C VAL A 721 20.96 44.35 23.22
N GLN A 722 21.92 44.52 24.13
CA GLN A 722 21.65 45.05 25.48
C GLN A 722 21.20 46.52 25.44
N GLU A 723 21.81 47.35 24.58
CA GLU A 723 21.38 48.73 24.34
C GLU A 723 19.93 48.79 23.82
N ASN A 724 19.58 47.90 22.88
CA ASN A 724 18.23 47.81 22.33
C ASN A 724 17.23 47.37 23.42
N ILE A 725 17.53 46.31 24.18
CA ILE A 725 16.70 45.85 25.31
C ILE A 725 16.43 46.99 26.29
N LEU A 726 17.48 47.72 26.71
CA LEU A 726 17.36 48.86 27.63
C LEU A 726 16.49 49.98 27.06
N ALA A 727 16.56 50.22 25.75
CA ALA A 727 15.75 51.22 25.07
C ALA A 727 14.25 50.83 25.02
N TYR A 728 13.94 49.53 24.86
CA TYR A 728 12.56 49.04 24.79
C TYR A 728 11.92 48.79 26.17
N THR A 729 12.71 48.58 27.21
CA THR A 729 12.24 48.25 28.57
C THR A 729 12.26 49.43 29.56
N ASP A 730 12.50 50.66 29.09
CA ASP A 730 12.60 51.87 29.92
C ASP A 730 13.62 51.75 31.09
N GLY A 731 14.65 50.91 30.91
CA GLY A 731 15.75 50.72 31.87
C GLY A 731 15.58 49.56 32.87
N ASP A 732 14.47 48.82 32.83
CA ASP A 732 14.32 47.53 33.53
C ASP A 732 14.73 46.39 32.56
N ALA A 733 16.04 46.29 32.28
CA ALA A 733 16.54 45.21 31.44
C ALA A 733 16.43 43.87 32.18
N PRO A 734 15.81 42.86 31.56
CA PRO A 734 15.82 41.51 32.10
C PRO A 734 17.23 40.89 32.02
N ASP A 735 17.52 39.93 32.91
CA ASP A 735 18.87 39.33 33.12
C ASP A 735 19.21 38.25 32.07
N GLN A 736 18.64 38.33 30.86
CA GLN A 736 18.88 37.35 29.81
C GLN A 736 20.23 37.54 29.14
N LYS A 737 20.88 36.42 28.84
CA LYS A 737 22.22 36.37 28.25
C LYS A 737 22.15 36.13 26.76
N LEU A 738 23.11 36.70 26.02
CA LEU A 738 23.37 36.32 24.64
C LEU A 738 24.48 35.26 24.62
N VAL A 739 24.17 34.12 24.01
CA VAL A 739 25.08 32.97 23.92
C VAL A 739 25.43 32.74 22.45
N PHE A 740 26.72 32.74 22.13
CA PHE A 740 27.23 32.33 20.82
C PHE A 740 27.65 30.86 20.91
N MET A 741 26.91 29.96 20.28
CA MET A 741 27.15 28.52 20.33
C MET A 741 27.63 28.01 18.98
N GLU A 742 28.82 27.41 18.95
CA GLU A 742 29.35 26.83 17.72
C GLU A 742 28.65 25.53 17.37
N PHE A 743 28.31 25.35 16.09
CA PHE A 743 27.69 24.11 15.62
C PHE A 743 28.58 22.88 15.90
N ARG A 744 29.91 23.03 15.82
CA ARG A 744 30.87 21.97 16.15
C ARG A 744 30.75 21.52 17.61
N ALA A 745 30.48 22.45 18.53
CA ALA A 745 30.25 22.13 19.95
C ALA A 745 28.97 21.30 20.15
N VAL A 746 27.89 21.59 19.40
CA VAL A 746 26.66 20.79 19.45
C VAL A 746 26.91 19.35 18.97
N VAL A 747 27.67 19.19 17.89
CA VAL A 747 28.07 17.88 17.35
C VAL A 747 28.89 17.10 18.40
N GLU A 748 29.88 17.73 19.04
CA GLU A 748 30.70 17.07 20.06
C GLU A 748 29.92 16.74 21.35
N LEU A 749 28.95 17.56 21.75
CA LEU A 749 28.04 17.24 22.85
C LEU A 749 27.20 16.00 22.54
N TYR A 750 26.70 15.89 21.31
CA TYR A 750 25.95 14.72 20.85
C TYR A 750 26.83 13.46 20.83
N GLU A 751 28.08 13.57 20.38
CA GLU A 751 29.04 12.46 20.47
C GLU A 751 29.31 12.04 21.91
N LEU A 752 29.39 13.00 22.83
CA LEU A 752 29.55 12.72 24.26
C LEU A 752 28.34 11.98 24.82
N LEU A 753 27.11 12.37 24.45
CA LEU A 753 25.89 11.64 24.79
C LEU A 753 25.96 10.18 24.29
N ASN A 754 26.36 9.98 23.04
CA ASN A 754 26.45 8.66 22.42
C ASN A 754 27.58 7.80 22.99
N GLU A 755 28.73 8.37 23.33
CA GLU A 755 29.85 7.65 23.93
C GLU A 755 29.49 7.12 25.34
N TYR A 756 28.73 7.92 26.11
CA TYR A 756 28.38 7.64 27.50
C TYR A 756 26.90 7.27 27.70
N TRP A 757 26.18 6.88 26.64
CA TRP A 757 24.74 6.59 26.69
C TRP A 757 24.35 5.62 27.80
N TRP A 758 25.17 4.58 28.00
CA TRP A 758 24.98 3.53 29.01
C TRP A 758 25.00 4.09 30.44
N ALA A 759 25.81 5.11 30.71
CA ALA A 759 25.91 5.76 32.01
C ALA A 759 24.85 6.85 32.20
N LEU A 760 24.53 7.57 31.13
CA LEU A 760 23.57 8.67 31.11
C LEU A 760 22.12 8.20 31.24
N ARG A 761 21.84 6.88 31.23
CA ARG A 761 20.56 6.31 31.66
C ARG A 761 20.33 6.45 33.17
N ASP A 762 21.38 6.56 33.97
CA ASP A 762 21.22 6.81 35.42
C ASP A 762 20.93 8.29 35.66
N ALA A 763 19.73 8.59 36.15
CA ALA A 763 19.28 9.96 36.42
C ALA A 763 20.24 10.78 37.32
N ARG A 764 21.07 10.15 38.17
CA ARG A 764 22.04 10.85 39.03
C ARG A 764 23.32 11.27 38.30
N ILE A 765 23.57 10.66 37.15
CA ILE A 765 24.64 11.00 36.22
C ILE A 765 24.07 11.97 35.19
N ARG A 766 22.91 11.67 34.61
CA ARG A 766 22.21 12.54 33.66
C ARG A 766 22.03 13.96 34.17
N GLY A 767 21.40 14.14 35.34
CA GLY A 767 21.20 15.49 35.89
C GLY A 767 22.51 16.22 36.20
N LYS A 768 23.64 15.52 36.40
CA LYS A 768 24.96 16.15 36.53
C LYS A 768 25.57 16.53 35.19
N PHE A 769 25.39 15.70 34.17
CA PHE A 769 25.75 16.06 32.81
C PHE A 769 25.01 17.32 32.36
N ASP A 770 23.69 17.37 32.59
CA ASP A 770 22.85 18.53 32.25
C ASP A 770 23.34 19.79 32.99
N SER A 771 23.62 19.70 34.30
CA SER A 771 24.16 20.84 35.05
C SER A 771 25.56 21.27 34.62
N TYR A 772 26.43 20.36 34.16
CA TYR A 772 27.73 20.77 33.59
C TYR A 772 27.56 21.54 32.28
N VAL A 773 26.57 21.19 31.44
CA VAL A 773 26.27 21.95 30.23
C VAL A 773 25.69 23.32 30.59
N ILE A 774 24.77 23.39 31.55
CA ILE A 774 24.21 24.65 32.05
C ILE A 774 25.30 25.56 32.66
N ASP A 775 26.28 24.99 33.38
CA ASP A 775 27.39 25.75 33.95
C ASP A 775 28.19 26.46 32.84
N GLU A 776 28.53 25.77 31.74
CA GLU A 776 29.24 26.37 30.60
C GLU A 776 28.35 27.34 29.81
N LEU A 777 27.04 27.07 29.69
CA LEU A 777 26.06 28.01 29.11
C LEU A 777 25.90 29.29 29.95
N ASN A 778 26.40 29.30 31.18
CA ASN A 778 26.41 30.45 32.08
C ASN A 778 27.81 31.04 32.31
N ASP A 779 28.87 30.51 31.66
CA ASP A 779 30.25 30.98 31.83
C ASP A 779 30.49 32.29 31.06
N GLU A 780 30.06 33.38 31.66
CA GLU A 780 30.15 34.72 31.08
C GLU A 780 31.59 35.20 30.92
N ARG A 781 31.90 35.65 29.71
CA ARG A 781 33.12 36.37 29.36
C ARG A 781 32.78 37.86 29.25
N THR A 782 33.68 38.72 29.74
CA THR A 782 33.56 40.17 29.58
C THR A 782 34.67 40.68 28.69
N GLU A 783 34.30 41.24 27.53
CA GLU A 783 35.22 41.88 26.59
C GLU A 783 34.68 43.26 26.20
N ASP A 784 35.58 44.25 26.14
CA ASP A 784 35.27 45.67 25.90
C ASP A 784 34.16 46.29 26.78
N GLY A 785 33.80 45.63 27.88
CA GLY A 785 32.80 46.10 28.85
C GLY A 785 31.43 45.41 28.73
N GLU A 786 31.25 44.58 27.70
CA GLU A 786 30.02 43.84 27.43
C GLU A 786 30.17 42.37 27.87
N SER A 787 29.08 41.78 28.39
CA SER A 787 29.05 40.37 28.84
C SER A 787 28.36 39.49 27.81
N PHE A 788 28.95 38.35 27.50
CA PHE A 788 28.37 37.33 26.63
C PHE A 788 28.90 35.94 27.01
N VAL A 789 28.28 34.89 26.48
CA VAL A 789 28.77 33.51 26.62
C VAL A 789 29.21 33.01 25.25
N HIS A 790 30.36 32.33 25.18
CA HIS A 790 30.84 31.64 23.98
C HIS A 790 30.97 30.17 24.30
N PHE A 791 30.07 29.37 23.71
CA PHE A 791 29.99 27.93 23.89
C PHE A 791 30.62 27.21 22.69
N ASP A 792 31.84 26.74 22.90
CA ASP A 792 32.75 26.20 21.88
C ASP A 792 33.20 24.77 22.22
N THR A 793 34.12 24.21 21.42
CA THR A 793 34.68 22.86 21.67
C THR A 793 35.47 22.75 22.99
N ASP A 794 36.09 23.85 23.46
CA ASP A 794 36.75 23.88 24.77
C ASP A 794 35.73 23.78 25.91
N SER A 795 34.56 24.39 25.75
CA SER A 795 33.42 24.27 26.67
C SER A 795 32.96 22.81 26.78
N VAL A 796 32.84 22.10 25.64
CA VAL A 796 32.50 20.66 25.62
C VAL A 796 33.58 19.79 26.25
N ALA A 797 34.86 20.15 26.08
CA ALA A 797 35.96 19.45 26.74
C ALA A 797 35.88 19.56 28.27
N ASN A 798 35.47 20.72 28.81
CA ASN A 798 35.21 20.90 30.25
C ASN A 798 34.05 20.01 30.73
N VAL A 799 32.93 19.99 29.99
CA VAL A 799 31.79 19.09 30.27
C VAL A 799 32.25 17.63 30.31
N ARG A 800 33.05 17.20 29.33
CA ARG A 800 33.62 15.85 29.24
C ARG A 800 34.50 15.54 30.45
N GLU A 801 35.42 16.43 30.84
CA GLU A 801 36.29 16.22 32.01
C GLU A 801 35.47 16.05 33.29
N ASN A 802 34.46 16.92 33.48
CA ASN A 802 33.56 16.86 34.64
C ASN A 802 32.71 15.58 34.66
N LEU A 803 32.19 15.15 33.51
CA LEU A 803 31.46 13.89 33.36
C LEU A 803 32.35 12.69 33.69
N ILE A 804 33.56 12.60 33.14
CA ILE A 804 34.50 11.50 33.42
C ILE A 804 34.83 11.47 34.91
N GLY A 805 35.15 12.62 35.52
CA GLY A 805 35.42 12.73 36.95
C GLY A 805 34.21 12.36 37.84
N ARG A 806 32.98 12.47 37.31
CA ARG A 806 31.76 11.99 37.95
C ARG A 806 31.63 10.47 37.83
N LEU A 807 31.90 9.90 36.65
CA LEU A 807 31.82 8.47 36.39
C LEU A 807 32.82 7.66 37.23
N ASP A 808 34.02 8.19 37.47
CA ASP A 808 35.06 7.57 38.32
C ASP A 808 34.60 7.30 39.77
N ARG A 809 33.50 7.92 40.20
CA ARG A 809 32.90 7.72 41.54
C ARG A 809 31.93 6.55 41.60
N TYR A 810 31.61 5.94 40.46
CA TYR A 810 30.69 4.82 40.33
C TYR A 810 31.44 3.57 39.86
N ASP A 811 30.99 2.41 40.33
CA ASP A 811 31.49 1.14 39.83
C ASP A 811 30.77 0.82 38.52
N ARG A 812 31.51 0.48 37.45
CA ARG A 812 30.95 0.25 36.12
C ARG A 812 29.91 -0.87 36.12
N ASP A 813 30.16 -1.92 36.90
CA ASP A 813 29.25 -3.05 37.07
C ASP A 813 27.92 -2.65 37.76
N GLN A 814 27.90 -1.51 38.48
CA GLN A 814 26.68 -0.96 39.09
C GLN A 814 25.87 -0.08 38.12
N LEU A 815 26.49 0.41 37.05
CA LEU A 815 25.84 1.23 36.03
C LEU A 815 25.28 0.40 34.87
N GLU A 816 25.92 -0.74 34.55
CA GLU A 816 25.45 -1.65 33.48
C GLU A 816 24.23 -2.53 33.90
N TYR A 817 23.81 -2.52 35.19
CA TYR A 817 22.73 -3.38 35.70
C TYR A 817 21.37 -2.66 35.79
N TYR A 818 20.72 -2.42 34.64
CA TYR A 818 19.28 -2.13 34.58
C TYR A 818 18.64 -2.80 33.35
N PRO A 819 17.71 -3.77 33.54
CA PRO A 819 16.92 -4.31 32.44
C PRO A 819 15.78 -3.36 32.07
N GLU A 820 15.61 -3.21 30.75
CA GLU A 820 14.50 -2.65 29.94
C GLU A 820 13.41 -1.80 30.62
#